data_AF-A0AA35TIA5-F1
#
_entry.id   AF-A0AA35TIA5-F1
#
_cell.length_a   1.000
_cell.length_b   1.000
_cell.length_c   1.000
_cell.angle_alpha   90.00
_cell.angle_beta   90.00
_cell.angle_gamma   90.00
#
_symmetry.space_group_name_H-M   'P 1'
#
loop_
_entity.id
_entity.type
_entity.pdbx_description
1 polymer ?
#
loop_
_entity_poly.entity_id
_entity_poly.type
_entity_poly.pdbx_seq_one_letter_code
_entity_poly.pdbx_strand_id
1 'polypeptide(L)'
;MSRQTSRPADLDTQLKDIRRQLNDQLGCLDFRMESKLSLLAEFQEFFKKRGEVEYEYARSLERLCEKFERSTKQRNLRNEVRSSFNLWSTVLAETRKLSRERASLAETLASEMVARLDIMAKDVHILTKKCREICAEVQDHFLKELRDLGEQTKVYHHSCYNTHEAEVKFIKSHEKVEAARNATQKKKALGKEAERNRQYKVQKHLVMKNRNDLLVDICKCNSFSMQYFNMDIMDIIEYMDYDYHVSFERLAMAYKDAEAESCEAVMACARSVMDQAKGLNFENDLHYFLSENPGPFTPPNPFSFQPYDGDDVMEYKVNTQDVFERAKKTVESIHSNIQTLEIQREEDAKTVLHMEQVNLKKYRITSVEDALSVLEEAGDAMTVDTGGQSRGSASLDRGLAYQTRASQAITLSQRGKKDALHFTLGVLQRRVSRSDKLALAHSQLDILEKALDEQKIPPVAVGVDASVPGEVPKLFGGNVVEYLKATGSEIPLIVSSCMRAIEKEGLKMEGLFRVPGPAAYTEDLRKAFEEGRDPLLYVSNKVDIAGVASVLKGYFRELQVPLFPTDNYKAFINCTRQDDVTSRLESLQNTLTLVHPAVFKVMKHLFKFLFRVSLHSSDNKMTSANLALVFGPTLTRAPPDADPRQLHNDVPSVNMLIQLCIDHHLQVFGEEEEEEEDSAMMAPPPSYSPPHESPTWPAEGIVSPPPTPSSSQTKEEETVVSPPTQEPVNSPPPPLPPHDPKPPISPRPP
;
A
#
# COMPACT_ATOMS: atom_id res chain seq x y z
N MET A 1 12.77 87.43 53.03
CA MET A 1 11.96 86.75 51.97
C MET A 1 12.94 85.86 51.24
N SER A 2 12.74 84.55 51.13
CA SER A 2 11.61 83.87 50.50
C SER A 2 10.90 82.85 51.41
N ARG A 3 9.58 82.67 51.22
CA ARG A 3 8.81 81.59 51.85
C ARG A 3 9.05 80.30 51.06
N GLN A 4 9.57 79.25 51.69
CA GLN A 4 9.45 77.88 51.17
C GLN A 4 8.52 77.06 52.08
N THR A 5 7.23 77.36 51.99
CA THR A 5 6.15 76.51 52.51
C THR A 5 5.76 75.40 51.53
N SER A 6 6.65 75.05 50.59
CA SER A 6 6.36 74.30 49.35
C SER A 6 7.32 73.12 49.13
N ARG A 7 7.68 72.39 50.19
CA ARG A 7 8.57 71.21 50.12
C ARG A 7 8.03 69.91 50.73
N PRO A 8 7.10 69.89 51.70
CA PRO A 8 6.48 68.63 52.14
C PRO A 8 5.49 68.03 51.13
N ALA A 9 4.77 68.88 50.40
CA ALA A 9 3.68 68.46 49.48
C ALA A 9 4.16 67.67 48.26
N ASP A 10 5.42 67.81 47.88
CA ASP A 10 6.04 67.15 46.72
C ASP A 10 6.28 65.66 47.04
N LEU A 11 6.95 65.38 48.16
CA LEU A 11 7.20 64.02 48.65
C LEU A 11 5.89 63.29 49.02
N ASP A 12 4.95 63.95 49.73
CA ASP A 12 3.64 63.35 50.06
C ASP A 12 2.80 63.03 48.79
N THR A 13 3.08 63.66 47.64
CA THR A 13 2.47 63.33 46.35
C THR A 13 3.18 62.15 45.70
N GLN A 14 4.51 62.20 45.61
CA GLN A 14 5.34 61.09 45.10
C GLN A 14 5.08 59.76 45.84
N LEU A 15 4.93 59.80 47.16
CA LEU A 15 4.58 58.63 47.98
C LEU A 15 3.20 58.04 47.66
N LYS A 16 2.22 58.89 47.30
CA LYS A 16 0.90 58.44 46.85
C LYS A 16 0.93 57.85 45.45
N ASP A 17 1.71 58.44 44.55
CA ASP A 17 1.87 57.92 43.19
C ASP A 17 2.56 56.56 43.18
N ILE A 18 3.65 56.39 43.95
CA ILE A 18 4.28 55.07 44.15
C ILE A 18 3.28 54.08 44.73
N ARG A 19 2.56 54.44 45.80
CA ARG A 19 1.55 53.54 46.39
C ARG A 19 0.44 53.17 45.40
N ARG A 20 0.02 54.07 44.51
CA ARG A 20 -0.93 53.74 43.45
C ARG A 20 -0.31 52.72 42.48
N GLN A 21 0.88 53.01 41.96
CA GLN A 21 1.61 52.14 41.03
C GLN A 21 1.80 50.71 41.57
N LEU A 22 2.14 50.54 42.85
CA LEU A 22 2.28 49.22 43.47
C LEU A 22 0.96 48.44 43.51
N ASN A 23 -0.17 49.11 43.82
CA ASN A 23 -1.49 48.47 43.76
C ASN A 23 -1.90 48.12 42.32
N ASP A 24 -1.64 49.02 41.37
CA ASP A 24 -1.90 48.81 39.94
C ASP A 24 -1.12 47.57 39.44
N GLN A 25 0.14 47.39 39.88
CA GLN A 25 0.95 46.20 39.57
C GLN A 25 0.30 44.91 40.06
N LEU A 26 -0.22 44.84 41.29
CA LEU A 26 -0.91 43.63 41.78
C LEU A 26 -2.16 43.31 40.94
N GLY A 27 -2.92 44.34 40.54
CA GLY A 27 -4.06 44.18 39.61
C GLY A 27 -3.64 43.63 38.24
N CYS A 28 -2.48 44.05 37.71
CA CYS A 28 -1.91 43.48 36.49
C CYS A 28 -1.51 42.00 36.63
N LEU A 29 -1.01 41.57 37.80
CA LEU A 29 -0.70 40.16 38.06
C LEU A 29 -1.97 39.31 38.15
N ASP A 30 -3.01 39.82 38.83
CA ASP A 30 -4.33 39.17 38.90
C ASP A 30 -4.95 39.01 37.50
N PHE A 31 -4.96 40.08 36.69
CA PHE A 31 -5.46 40.04 35.32
C PHE A 31 -4.67 39.09 34.41
N ARG A 32 -3.34 38.96 34.61
CA ARG A 32 -2.50 37.97 33.91
C ARG A 32 -2.92 36.54 34.27
N MET A 33 -3.26 36.27 35.53
CA MET A 33 -3.78 34.97 35.97
C MET A 33 -5.10 34.64 35.26
N GLU A 34 -6.06 35.56 35.32
CA GLU A 34 -7.39 35.39 34.72
C GLU A 34 -7.29 35.14 33.21
N SER A 35 -6.45 35.91 32.51
CA SER A 35 -6.20 35.75 31.07
C SER A 35 -5.66 34.36 30.71
N LYS A 36 -4.69 33.83 31.49
CA LYS A 36 -4.15 32.48 31.27
C LYS A 36 -5.19 31.39 31.55
N LEU A 37 -5.92 31.51 32.66
CA LEU A 37 -6.95 30.53 33.04
C LEU A 37 -8.10 30.51 32.03
N SER A 38 -8.51 31.67 31.51
CA SER A 38 -9.50 31.77 30.43
C SER A 38 -9.01 31.09 29.16
N LEU A 39 -7.75 31.28 28.76
CA LEU A 39 -7.19 30.63 27.58
C LEU A 39 -7.13 29.10 27.74
N LEU A 40 -6.71 28.61 28.92
CA LEU A 40 -6.72 27.18 29.24
C LEU A 40 -8.13 26.58 29.18
N ALA A 41 -9.15 27.31 29.66
CA ALA A 41 -10.54 26.88 29.58
C ALA A 41 -11.06 26.79 28.13
N GLU A 42 -10.70 27.74 27.26
CA GLU A 42 -11.01 27.68 25.82
C GLU A 42 -10.36 26.46 25.15
N PHE A 43 -9.10 26.15 25.46
CA PHE A 43 -8.44 24.93 24.99
C PHE A 43 -9.14 23.64 25.49
N GLN A 44 -9.55 23.59 26.76
CA GLN A 44 -10.27 22.44 27.31
C GLN A 44 -11.61 22.23 26.58
N GLU A 45 -12.37 23.30 26.35
CA GLU A 45 -13.66 23.25 25.66
C GLU A 45 -13.51 22.87 24.18
N PHE A 46 -12.46 23.38 23.52
CA PHE A 46 -12.09 22.98 22.16
C PHE A 46 -11.80 21.46 22.08
N PHE A 47 -10.94 20.93 22.96
CA PHE A 47 -10.58 19.52 22.93
C PHE A 47 -11.75 18.57 23.25
N LYS A 48 -12.66 18.95 24.16
CA LYS A 48 -13.93 18.22 24.39
C LYS A 48 -14.76 18.15 23.11
N LYS A 49 -15.08 19.30 22.50
CA LYS A 49 -15.88 19.35 21.26
C LYS A 49 -15.21 18.65 20.09
N ARG A 50 -13.88 18.75 19.97
CA ARG A 50 -13.10 18.03 18.95
C ARG A 50 -13.22 16.51 19.15
N GLY A 51 -13.13 16.04 20.39
CA GLY A 51 -13.34 14.63 20.73
C GLY A 51 -14.77 14.16 20.45
N GLU A 52 -15.79 14.95 20.80
CA GLU A 52 -17.20 14.66 20.48
C GLU A 52 -17.40 14.45 18.96
N VAL A 53 -16.83 15.33 18.13
CA VAL A 53 -16.90 15.21 16.65
C VAL A 53 -16.21 13.95 16.13
N GLU A 54 -15.00 13.62 16.61
CA GLU A 54 -14.31 12.39 16.21
C GLU A 54 -15.07 11.12 16.69
N TYR A 55 -15.73 11.17 17.85
CA TYR A 55 -16.57 10.09 18.36
C TYR A 55 -17.87 9.91 17.54
N GLU A 56 -18.51 11.00 17.12
CA GLU A 56 -19.66 10.95 16.21
C GLU A 56 -19.28 10.38 14.83
N TYR A 57 -18.09 10.72 14.33
CA TYR A 57 -17.54 10.15 13.10
C TYR A 57 -17.28 8.65 13.26
N ALA A 58 -16.61 8.22 14.34
CA ALA A 58 -16.43 6.81 14.68
C ALA A 58 -17.75 6.03 14.71
N ARG A 59 -18.76 6.53 15.44
CA ARG A 59 -20.10 5.93 15.48
C ARG A 59 -20.76 5.84 14.11
N SER A 60 -20.51 6.81 13.24
CA SER A 60 -21.08 6.84 11.89
C SER A 60 -20.43 5.78 10.99
N LEU A 61 -19.13 5.54 11.12
CA LEU A 61 -18.43 4.43 10.48
C LEU A 61 -18.94 3.06 10.97
N GLU A 62 -19.15 2.88 12.27
CA GLU A 62 -19.68 1.60 12.80
C GLU A 62 -21.08 1.30 12.27
N ARG A 63 -21.99 2.28 12.31
CA ARG A 63 -23.36 2.16 11.76
C ARG A 63 -23.36 1.84 10.27
N LEU A 64 -22.41 2.40 9.51
CA LEU A 64 -22.23 2.11 8.09
C LEU A 64 -21.91 0.63 7.88
N CYS A 65 -20.94 0.09 8.64
CA CYS A 65 -20.56 -1.32 8.58
C CYS A 65 -21.72 -2.25 8.96
N GLU A 66 -22.44 -1.96 10.05
CA GLU A 66 -23.61 -2.74 10.48
C GLU A 66 -24.71 -2.82 9.40
N LYS A 67 -25.02 -1.69 8.75
CA LYS A 67 -26.04 -1.60 7.70
C LYS A 67 -25.70 -2.55 6.55
N PHE A 68 -24.44 -2.52 6.11
CA PHE A 68 -24.01 -3.30 4.95
C PHE A 68 -23.85 -4.79 5.25
N GLU A 69 -23.35 -5.19 6.43
CA GLU A 69 -23.30 -6.61 6.79
C GLU A 69 -24.68 -7.28 6.83
N ARG A 70 -25.70 -6.58 7.35
CA ARG A 70 -27.07 -7.11 7.38
C ARG A 70 -27.61 -7.34 5.97
N SER A 71 -27.33 -6.42 5.03
CA SER A 71 -27.71 -6.58 3.63
C SER A 71 -26.91 -7.67 2.91
N THR A 72 -25.59 -7.77 3.16
CA THR A 72 -24.73 -8.77 2.53
C THR A 72 -25.08 -10.20 2.98
N LYS A 73 -25.50 -10.39 4.24
CA LYS A 73 -25.97 -11.69 4.75
C LYS A 73 -27.32 -12.15 4.17
N GLN A 74 -28.11 -11.25 3.57
CA GLN A 74 -29.40 -11.57 2.96
C GLN A 74 -29.33 -11.96 1.48
N ARG A 75 -28.19 -11.75 0.81
CA ARG A 75 -27.95 -12.23 -0.55
C ARG A 75 -26.92 -13.36 -0.52
N ASN A 76 -27.11 -14.40 -1.33
CA ASN A 76 -26.18 -15.54 -1.45
C ASN A 76 -24.86 -15.21 -2.18
N LEU A 77 -24.39 -13.96 -2.11
CA LEU A 77 -23.19 -13.42 -2.78
C LEU A 77 -21.89 -14.15 -2.42
N ARG A 78 -21.84 -14.81 -1.25
CA ARG A 78 -20.65 -15.50 -0.74
C ARG A 78 -20.20 -16.66 -1.64
N ASN A 79 -21.13 -17.22 -2.41
CA ASN A 79 -20.91 -18.44 -3.19
C ASN A 79 -20.56 -18.11 -4.65
N GLU A 80 -21.17 -17.09 -5.24
CA GLU A 80 -21.01 -16.73 -6.66
C GLU A 80 -19.74 -15.91 -6.96
N VAL A 81 -19.28 -15.07 -6.02
CA VAL A 81 -18.18 -14.11 -6.25
C VAL A 81 -17.22 -14.05 -5.06
N ARG A 82 -16.64 -15.20 -4.71
CA ARG A 82 -16.00 -15.45 -3.41
C ARG A 82 -14.74 -14.59 -3.16
N SER A 83 -13.84 -14.42 -4.13
CA SER A 83 -12.65 -13.57 -3.96
C SER A 83 -13.03 -12.09 -3.82
N SER A 84 -14.02 -11.63 -4.59
CA SER A 84 -14.58 -10.27 -4.50
C SER A 84 -15.34 -10.03 -3.19
N PHE A 85 -16.04 -11.05 -2.69
CA PHE A 85 -16.72 -11.04 -1.40
C PHE A 85 -15.72 -10.96 -0.24
N ASN A 86 -14.57 -11.62 -0.34
CA ASN A 86 -13.50 -11.51 0.64
C ASN A 86 -12.93 -10.08 0.68
N LEU A 87 -12.68 -9.47 -0.48
CA LEU A 87 -12.29 -8.05 -0.55
C LEU A 87 -13.33 -7.13 0.10
N TRP A 88 -14.61 -7.31 -0.21
CA TRP A 88 -15.70 -6.56 0.44
C TRP A 88 -15.73 -6.76 1.97
N SER A 89 -15.52 -7.99 2.43
CA SER A 89 -15.46 -8.31 3.86
C SER A 89 -14.27 -7.62 4.55
N THR A 90 -13.10 -7.56 3.91
CA THR A 90 -11.93 -6.82 4.40
C THR A 90 -12.20 -5.31 4.44
N VAL A 91 -12.85 -4.73 3.41
CA VAL A 91 -13.25 -3.31 3.43
C VAL A 91 -14.14 -2.98 4.64
N LEU A 92 -15.13 -3.83 4.95
CA LEU A 92 -15.98 -3.65 6.14
C LEU A 92 -15.20 -3.85 7.46
N ALA A 93 -14.27 -4.81 7.52
CA ALA A 93 -13.45 -5.07 8.70
C ALA A 93 -12.47 -3.93 9.00
N GLU A 94 -11.77 -3.42 7.99
CA GLU A 94 -10.84 -2.29 8.13
C GLU A 94 -11.58 -0.97 8.41
N THR A 95 -12.76 -0.76 7.84
CA THR A 95 -13.61 0.41 8.19
C THR A 95 -14.04 0.36 9.65
N ARG A 96 -14.34 -0.83 10.20
CA ARG A 96 -14.58 -1.00 11.65
C ARG A 96 -13.33 -0.82 12.50
N LYS A 97 -12.16 -1.21 12.00
CA LYS A 97 -10.90 -0.92 12.68
C LYS A 97 -10.75 0.60 12.80
N LEU A 98 -10.84 1.32 11.69
CA LEU A 98 -10.78 2.79 11.66
C LEU A 98 -11.83 3.47 12.58
N SER A 99 -13.05 2.92 12.67
CA SER A 99 -14.07 3.34 13.66
C SER A 99 -13.52 3.32 15.09
N ARG A 100 -12.86 2.23 15.50
CA ARG A 100 -12.26 2.10 16.85
C ARG A 100 -11.08 3.05 17.06
N GLU A 101 -10.21 3.20 16.06
CA GLU A 101 -9.06 4.12 16.14
C GLU A 101 -9.52 5.58 16.27
N ARG A 102 -10.62 5.95 15.59
CA ARG A 102 -11.25 7.28 15.73
C ARG A 102 -11.92 7.47 17.09
N ALA A 103 -12.52 6.43 17.66
CA ALA A 103 -13.02 6.47 19.04
C ALA A 103 -11.89 6.59 20.08
N SER A 104 -10.74 5.95 19.85
CA SER A 104 -9.53 6.07 20.67
C SER A 104 -8.99 7.51 20.63
N LEU A 105 -8.82 8.09 19.43
CA LEU A 105 -8.44 9.49 19.27
C LEU A 105 -9.42 10.44 20.00
N ALA A 106 -10.73 10.20 19.88
CA ALA A 106 -11.74 10.99 20.57
C ALA A 106 -11.57 10.96 22.10
N GLU A 107 -11.26 9.80 22.68
CA GLU A 107 -10.99 9.65 24.11
C GLU A 107 -9.69 10.35 24.54
N THR A 108 -8.61 10.21 23.77
CA THR A 108 -7.34 10.92 24.01
C THR A 108 -7.54 12.44 24.00
N LEU A 109 -8.32 12.98 23.06
CA LEU A 109 -8.61 14.40 22.98
C LEU A 109 -9.53 14.87 24.13
N ALA A 110 -10.67 14.21 24.35
CA ALA A 110 -11.67 14.65 25.33
C ALA A 110 -11.27 14.39 26.80
N SER A 111 -10.45 13.38 27.06
CA SER A 111 -10.03 12.98 28.41
C SER A 111 -8.59 13.38 28.71
N GLU A 112 -7.61 12.92 27.93
CA GLU A 112 -6.19 13.08 28.30
C GLU A 112 -5.71 14.53 28.12
N MET A 113 -5.97 15.15 26.96
CA MET A 113 -5.55 16.54 26.71
C MET A 113 -6.23 17.51 27.69
N VAL A 114 -7.51 17.27 28.00
CA VAL A 114 -8.29 18.07 28.96
C VAL A 114 -7.73 17.90 30.39
N ALA A 115 -7.35 16.69 30.79
CA ALA A 115 -6.72 16.45 32.10
C ALA A 115 -5.35 17.13 32.22
N ARG A 116 -4.53 17.12 31.16
CA ARG A 116 -3.26 17.86 31.12
C ARG A 116 -3.47 19.37 31.29
N LEU A 117 -4.47 19.94 30.60
CA LEU A 117 -4.84 21.35 30.72
C LEU A 117 -5.40 21.71 32.11
N ASP A 118 -6.14 20.80 32.76
CA ASP A 118 -6.64 20.98 34.13
C ASP A 118 -5.51 21.01 35.17
N ILE A 119 -4.47 20.19 35.00
CA ILE A 119 -3.23 20.26 35.79
C ILE A 119 -2.55 21.62 35.57
N MET A 120 -2.35 22.04 34.31
CA MET A 120 -1.76 23.34 33.98
C MET A 120 -2.54 24.52 34.58
N ALA A 121 -3.89 24.45 34.61
CA ALA A 121 -4.72 25.48 35.22
C ALA A 121 -4.54 25.56 36.74
N LYS A 122 -4.44 24.40 37.42
CA LYS A 122 -4.13 24.34 38.86
C LYS A 122 -2.75 24.91 39.16
N ASP A 123 -1.74 24.55 38.37
CA ASP A 123 -0.37 25.02 38.56
C ASP A 123 -0.26 26.54 38.34
N VAL A 124 -0.86 27.07 37.27
CA VAL A 124 -0.95 28.52 37.03
C VAL A 124 -1.63 29.25 38.19
N HIS A 125 -2.73 28.71 38.72
CA HIS A 125 -3.44 29.31 39.85
C HIS A 125 -2.58 29.32 41.13
N ILE A 126 -1.93 28.20 41.46
CA ILE A 126 -1.09 28.05 42.66
C ILE A 126 0.15 28.95 42.56
N LEU A 127 0.89 28.88 41.45
CA LEU A 127 2.11 29.68 41.23
C LEU A 127 1.80 31.17 41.22
N THR A 128 0.77 31.61 40.48
CA THR A 128 0.41 33.02 40.41
C THR A 128 -0.02 33.56 41.77
N LYS A 129 -0.86 32.82 42.50
CA LYS A 129 -1.27 33.22 43.85
C LYS A 129 -0.07 33.37 44.79
N LYS A 130 0.87 32.42 44.79
CA LYS A 130 2.06 32.48 45.65
C LYS A 130 3.02 33.61 45.26
N CYS A 131 3.23 33.85 43.97
CA CYS A 131 4.03 34.97 43.47
C CYS A 131 3.39 36.34 43.79
N ARG A 132 2.05 36.44 43.72
CA ARG A 132 1.29 37.62 44.13
C ARG A 132 1.42 37.89 45.64
N GLU A 133 1.37 36.86 46.48
CA GLU A 133 1.62 36.97 47.92
C GLU A 133 3.05 37.51 48.18
N ILE A 134 4.07 36.93 47.53
CA ILE A 134 5.47 37.39 47.63
C ILE A 134 5.62 38.84 47.16
N CYS A 135 4.99 39.21 46.04
CA CYS A 135 4.99 40.59 45.54
C CYS A 135 4.39 41.57 46.56
N ALA A 136 3.26 41.22 47.17
CA ALA A 136 2.63 42.03 48.21
C ALA A 136 3.53 42.16 49.46
N GLU A 137 4.21 41.09 49.89
CA GLU A 137 5.16 41.12 51.01
C GLU A 137 6.34 42.07 50.74
N VAL A 138 6.93 42.02 49.53
CA VAL A 138 8.02 42.93 49.12
C VAL A 138 7.54 44.38 49.00
N GLN A 139 6.35 44.59 48.43
CA GLN A 139 5.73 45.92 48.33
C GLN A 139 5.42 46.53 49.70
N ASP A 140 4.92 45.74 50.66
CA ASP A 140 4.65 46.21 52.03
C ASP A 140 5.95 46.60 52.78
N HIS A 141 7.04 45.88 52.52
CA HIS A 141 8.37 46.25 53.03
C HIS A 141 8.85 47.58 52.40
N PHE A 142 8.71 47.75 51.08
CA PHE A 142 9.06 49.01 50.41
C PHE A 142 8.23 50.19 50.95
N LEU A 143 6.90 49.99 51.08
CA LEU A 143 5.99 50.99 51.62
C LEU A 143 6.29 51.32 53.09
N LYS A 144 6.95 50.43 53.85
CA LYS A 144 7.43 50.73 55.20
C LYS A 144 8.63 51.67 55.18
N GLU A 145 9.70 51.34 54.45
CA GLU A 145 10.88 52.21 54.33
C GLU A 145 10.49 53.61 53.81
N LEU A 146 9.55 53.68 52.87
CA LEU A 146 8.98 54.94 52.36
C LEU A 146 8.19 55.75 53.41
N ARG A 147 7.50 55.09 54.35
CA ARG A 147 6.85 55.78 55.50
C ARG A 147 7.89 56.34 56.45
N ASP A 148 8.89 55.54 56.79
CA ASP A 148 9.96 55.90 57.72
C ASP A 148 10.76 57.11 57.16
N LEU A 149 11.05 57.12 55.85
CA LEU A 149 11.60 58.29 55.13
C LEU A 149 10.70 59.54 55.23
N GLY A 150 9.38 59.37 55.07
CA GLY A 150 8.40 60.46 55.18
C GLY A 150 8.32 61.05 56.59
N GLU A 151 8.46 60.22 57.63
CA GLU A 151 8.54 60.66 59.03
C GLU A 151 9.88 61.35 59.33
N GLN A 152 11.01 60.77 58.91
CA GLN A 152 12.32 61.36 59.11
C GLN A 152 12.48 62.71 58.38
N THR A 153 11.84 62.86 57.21
CA THR A 153 11.74 64.15 56.51
C THR A 153 11.00 65.20 57.34
N LYS A 154 9.91 64.83 58.01
CA LYS A 154 9.16 65.72 58.92
C LYS A 154 9.99 66.10 60.16
N VAL A 155 10.71 65.14 60.75
CA VAL A 155 11.63 65.36 61.88
C VAL A 155 12.76 66.32 61.50
N TYR A 156 13.38 66.14 60.33
CA TYR A 156 14.40 67.05 59.80
C TYR A 156 13.86 68.48 59.58
N HIS A 157 12.72 68.62 58.89
CA HIS A 157 12.09 69.93 58.66
C HIS A 157 11.73 70.66 59.96
N HIS A 158 11.17 69.95 60.94
CA HIS A 158 10.86 70.52 62.26
C HIS A 158 12.14 70.97 63.00
N SER A 159 13.22 70.19 62.92
CA SER A 159 14.52 70.53 63.52
C SER A 159 15.12 71.79 62.88
N CYS A 160 14.99 71.95 61.56
CA CYS A 160 15.41 73.16 60.84
C CYS A 160 14.63 74.39 61.29
N TYR A 161 13.30 74.27 61.46
CA TYR A 161 12.47 75.34 62.00
C TYR A 161 12.90 75.75 63.42
N ASN A 162 13.09 74.78 64.32
CA ASN A 162 13.51 75.03 65.71
C ASN A 162 14.90 75.68 65.78
N THR A 163 15.82 75.30 64.88
CA THR A 163 17.15 75.92 64.78
C THR A 163 17.07 77.37 64.33
N HIS A 164 16.25 77.67 63.30
CA HIS A 164 16.03 79.04 62.86
C HIS A 164 15.37 79.90 63.95
N GLU A 165 14.41 79.36 64.69
CA GLU A 165 13.78 80.07 65.81
C GLU A 165 14.78 80.34 66.95
N ALA A 166 15.65 79.37 67.26
CA ALA A 166 16.74 79.55 68.23
C ALA A 166 17.79 80.58 67.76
N GLU A 167 18.12 80.59 66.47
CA GLU A 167 19.03 81.55 65.82
C GLU A 167 18.49 82.99 65.94
N VAL A 168 17.23 83.21 65.59
CA VAL A 168 16.56 84.52 65.74
C VAL A 168 16.51 84.96 67.21
N LYS A 169 16.29 84.03 68.15
CA LYS A 169 16.34 84.31 69.60
C LYS A 169 17.74 84.66 70.08
N PHE A 170 18.78 84.03 69.52
CA PHE A 170 20.19 84.31 69.81
C PHE A 170 20.61 85.68 69.25
N ILE A 171 20.35 85.98 67.99
CA ILE A 171 20.65 87.29 67.35
C ILE A 171 20.02 88.43 68.15
N LYS A 172 18.72 88.33 68.47
CA LYS A 172 18.00 89.31 69.32
C LYS A 172 18.51 89.43 70.76
N SER A 173 19.31 88.48 71.23
CA SER A 173 19.98 88.56 72.54
C SER A 173 21.37 89.20 72.44
N HIS A 174 22.09 88.95 71.34
CA HIS A 174 23.37 89.59 71.02
C HIS A 174 23.20 91.10 70.77
N GLU A 175 22.20 91.50 69.98
CA GLU A 175 21.82 92.92 69.78
C GLU A 175 21.57 93.67 71.11
N LYS A 176 21.05 92.97 72.13
CA LYS A 176 20.79 93.54 73.47
C LYS A 176 22.04 93.62 74.35
N VAL A 177 23.09 92.86 74.04
CA VAL A 177 24.41 92.98 74.69
C VAL A 177 25.17 94.18 74.12
N GLU A 178 25.09 94.38 72.80
CA GLU A 178 25.67 95.54 72.12
C GLU A 178 24.98 96.85 72.51
N ALA A 179 23.64 96.86 72.66
CA ALA A 179 22.88 98.03 73.07
C ALA A 179 22.94 98.37 74.59
N ALA A 180 23.73 97.64 75.40
CA ALA A 180 23.75 97.82 76.85
C ALA A 180 24.60 99.04 77.30
N ARG A 181 23.99 99.95 78.07
CA ARG A 181 24.62 101.25 78.44
C ARG A 181 25.45 101.23 79.73
N ASN A 182 25.38 100.17 80.53
CA ASN A 182 26.16 100.06 81.77
C ASN A 182 26.61 98.61 82.07
N ALA A 183 27.62 98.46 82.94
CA ALA A 183 28.27 97.17 83.22
C ALA A 183 27.31 96.12 83.79
N THR A 184 26.39 96.51 84.68
CA THR A 184 25.42 95.60 85.31
C THR A 184 24.40 95.08 84.29
N GLN A 185 23.91 95.95 83.41
CA GLN A 185 23.04 95.58 82.30
C GLN A 185 23.77 94.64 81.31
N LYS A 186 25.02 94.95 80.96
CA LYS A 186 25.83 94.14 80.04
C LYS A 186 26.11 92.75 80.60
N LYS A 187 26.46 92.61 81.90
CA LYS A 187 26.66 91.31 82.57
C LYS A 187 25.39 90.44 82.56
N LYS A 188 24.21 91.02 82.81
CA LYS A 188 22.92 90.30 82.77
C LYS A 188 22.49 89.93 81.35
N ALA A 189 22.83 90.75 80.36
CA ALA A 189 22.58 90.46 78.95
C ALA A 189 23.50 89.33 78.44
N LEU A 190 24.80 89.39 78.73
CA LEU A 190 25.79 88.35 78.38
C LEU A 190 25.40 86.96 78.92
N GLY A 191 24.92 86.88 80.16
CA GLY A 191 24.45 85.60 80.72
C GLY A 191 23.25 85.01 79.97
N LYS A 192 22.32 85.85 79.47
CA LYS A 192 21.19 85.40 78.64
C LYS A 192 21.62 85.05 77.22
N GLU A 193 22.56 85.79 76.65
CA GLU A 193 23.11 85.54 75.33
C GLU A 193 23.88 84.20 75.30
N ALA A 194 24.74 83.94 76.29
CA ALA A 194 25.46 82.67 76.43
C ALA A 194 24.50 81.46 76.51
N GLU A 195 23.38 81.60 77.21
CA GLU A 195 22.34 80.56 77.29
C GLU A 195 21.62 80.38 75.93
N ARG A 196 21.27 81.46 75.23
CA ARG A 196 20.69 81.36 73.88
C ARG A 196 21.67 80.77 72.86
N ASN A 197 22.96 81.08 72.98
CA ASN A 197 24.04 80.53 72.14
C ASN A 197 24.19 79.02 72.37
N ARG A 198 24.14 78.55 73.63
CA ARG A 198 24.08 77.11 73.97
C ARG A 198 22.87 76.44 73.34
N GLN A 199 21.67 77.01 73.50
CA GLN A 199 20.44 76.47 72.91
C GLN A 199 20.52 76.39 71.37
N TYR A 200 21.00 77.44 70.70
CA TYR A 200 21.23 77.44 69.24
C TYR A 200 22.22 76.36 68.81
N LYS A 201 23.37 76.20 69.52
CA LYS A 201 24.36 75.15 69.22
C LYS A 201 23.77 73.75 69.35
N VAL A 202 22.98 73.48 70.39
CA VAL A 202 22.29 72.17 70.56
C VAL A 202 21.33 71.88 69.40
N GLN A 203 20.50 72.86 69.01
CA GLN A 203 19.57 72.70 67.88
C GLN A 203 20.32 72.51 66.55
N LYS A 204 21.43 73.23 66.34
CA LYS A 204 22.30 73.08 65.17
C LYS A 204 22.91 71.68 65.06
N HIS A 205 23.37 71.11 66.17
CA HIS A 205 23.84 69.71 66.20
C HIS A 205 22.71 68.72 65.92
N LEU A 206 21.50 68.95 66.45
CA LEU A 206 20.33 68.11 66.21
C LEU A 206 19.91 68.12 64.72
N VAL A 207 19.94 69.28 64.06
CA VAL A 207 19.73 69.37 62.60
C VAL A 207 20.80 68.61 61.82
N MET A 208 22.07 68.71 62.21
CA MET A 208 23.14 67.96 61.54
C MET A 208 22.95 66.45 61.69
N LYS A 209 22.55 65.97 62.88
CA LYS A 209 22.20 64.55 63.08
C LYS A 209 21.04 64.14 62.19
N ASN A 210 19.88 64.79 62.32
CA ASN A 210 18.66 64.40 61.63
C ASN A 210 18.78 64.52 60.10
N ARG A 211 19.64 65.43 59.59
CA ARG A 211 20.01 65.50 58.18
C ARG A 211 20.83 64.29 57.72
N ASN A 212 21.82 63.87 58.52
CA ASN A 212 22.65 62.72 58.17
C ASN A 212 21.82 61.43 58.19
N ASP A 213 20.96 61.26 59.19
CA ASP A 213 20.00 60.15 59.28
C ASP A 213 19.06 60.16 58.04
N LEU A 214 18.49 61.31 57.68
CA LEU A 214 17.65 61.45 56.47
C LEU A 214 18.40 61.09 55.17
N LEU A 215 19.67 61.49 55.03
CA LEU A 215 20.48 61.13 53.86
C LEU A 215 20.71 59.62 53.75
N VAL A 216 20.86 58.93 54.88
CA VAL A 216 20.95 57.45 54.92
C VAL A 216 19.63 56.82 54.48
N ASP A 217 18.49 57.31 54.98
CA ASP A 217 17.17 56.75 54.63
C ASP A 217 16.77 57.02 53.17
N ILE A 218 17.17 58.16 52.59
CA ILE A 218 17.06 58.43 51.15
C ILE A 218 17.87 57.39 50.35
N CYS A 219 19.12 57.11 50.75
CA CYS A 219 19.93 56.10 50.09
C CYS A 219 19.32 54.70 50.18
N LYS A 220 18.79 54.29 51.35
CA LYS A 220 18.07 53.01 51.50
C LYS A 220 16.88 52.91 50.56
N CYS A 221 16.00 53.92 50.55
CA CYS A 221 14.79 53.92 49.73
C CYS A 221 15.10 53.88 48.24
N ASN A 222 16.13 54.62 47.79
CA ASN A 222 16.57 54.60 46.39
C ASN A 222 17.16 53.24 46.00
N SER A 223 17.98 52.62 46.87
CA SER A 223 18.50 51.27 46.62
C SER A 223 17.38 50.23 46.60
N PHE A 224 16.41 50.30 47.51
CA PHE A 224 15.25 49.40 47.52
C PHE A 224 14.40 49.57 46.26
N SER A 225 14.12 50.82 45.86
CA SER A 225 13.40 51.11 44.62
C SER A 225 14.11 50.55 43.39
N MET A 226 15.44 50.69 43.31
CA MET A 226 16.21 50.13 42.19
C MET A 226 16.24 48.60 42.20
N GLN A 227 16.34 47.96 43.37
CA GLN A 227 16.28 46.51 43.50
C GLN A 227 14.91 45.98 43.06
N TYR A 228 13.83 46.55 43.62
CA TYR A 228 12.46 46.13 43.34
C TYR A 228 12.08 46.25 41.87
N PHE A 229 12.28 47.44 41.27
CA PHE A 229 11.79 47.71 39.91
C PHE A 229 12.67 47.11 38.81
N ASN A 230 13.96 46.84 39.05
CA ASN A 230 14.84 46.26 38.04
C ASN A 230 14.96 44.74 38.15
N MET A 231 14.91 44.17 39.36
CA MET A 231 15.16 42.75 39.61
C MET A 231 13.91 42.06 40.19
N ASP A 232 13.52 42.37 41.43
CA ASP A 232 12.56 41.54 42.19
C ASP A 232 11.22 41.34 41.45
N ILE A 233 10.68 42.40 40.83
CA ILE A 233 9.41 42.31 40.09
C ILE A 233 9.54 41.52 38.77
N MET A 234 10.72 41.50 38.15
CA MET A 234 10.99 40.69 36.95
C MET A 234 11.09 39.21 37.33
N ASP A 235 11.86 38.89 38.36
CA ASP A 235 12.01 37.52 38.88
C ASP A 235 10.64 36.94 39.26
N ILE A 236 9.80 37.71 39.97
CA ILE A 236 8.44 37.31 40.35
C ILE A 236 7.58 37.00 39.11
N ILE A 237 7.68 37.81 38.04
CA ILE A 237 6.92 37.59 36.80
C ILE A 237 7.45 36.36 36.05
N GLU A 238 8.76 36.10 36.05
CA GLU A 238 9.34 34.89 35.46
C GLU A 238 8.86 33.63 36.19
N TYR A 239 8.87 33.62 37.53
CA TYR A 239 8.37 32.50 38.32
C TYR A 239 6.85 32.27 38.19
N MET A 240 6.05 33.30 37.85
CA MET A 240 4.63 33.13 37.50
C MET A 240 4.39 32.40 36.17
N ASP A 241 5.41 32.30 35.32
CA ASP A 241 5.38 31.64 34.02
C ASP A 241 6.16 30.30 34.02
N TYR A 242 6.64 29.85 35.19
CA TYR A 242 7.42 28.62 35.36
C TYR A 242 6.72 27.38 34.80
N ASP A 243 7.42 26.62 33.94
CA ASP A 243 6.98 25.45 33.15
C ASP A 243 5.68 25.64 32.31
N TYR A 244 5.04 26.82 32.31
CA TYR A 244 3.78 27.08 31.59
C TYR A 244 3.91 26.88 30.08
N HIS A 245 4.92 27.50 29.47
CA HIS A 245 5.18 27.40 28.03
C HIS A 245 5.65 26.00 27.62
N VAL A 246 6.49 25.37 28.44
CA VAL A 246 7.01 24.02 28.19
C VAL A 246 5.89 22.97 28.32
N SER A 247 4.95 23.15 29.26
CA SER A 247 3.76 22.31 29.36
C SER A 247 2.83 22.45 28.15
N PHE A 248 2.68 23.67 27.59
CA PHE A 248 1.98 23.87 26.32
C PHE A 248 2.68 23.21 25.13
N GLU A 249 4.02 23.24 25.07
CA GLU A 249 4.80 22.53 24.05
C GLU A 249 4.59 21.01 24.15
N ARG A 250 4.68 20.44 25.36
CA ARG A 250 4.41 19.01 25.61
C ARG A 250 2.98 18.61 25.23
N LEU A 251 1.99 19.48 25.47
CA LEU A 251 0.60 19.28 25.05
C LEU A 251 0.47 19.24 23.52
N ALA A 252 1.13 20.18 22.82
CA ALA A 252 1.14 20.23 21.36
C ALA A 252 1.84 19.01 20.73
N MET A 253 2.93 18.52 21.34
CA MET A 253 3.57 17.27 20.94
C MET A 253 2.61 16.07 21.07
N ALA A 254 1.97 15.93 22.23
CA ALA A 254 1.03 14.84 22.49
C ALA A 254 -0.18 14.87 21.52
N TYR A 255 -0.71 16.06 21.19
CA TYR A 255 -1.74 16.21 20.16
C TYR A 255 -1.24 15.76 18.77
N LYS A 256 -0.03 16.18 18.38
CA LYS A 256 0.59 15.82 17.10
C LYS A 256 0.85 14.32 17.01
N ASP A 257 1.23 13.66 18.11
CA ASP A 257 1.44 12.21 18.16
C ASP A 257 0.10 11.45 18.00
N ALA A 258 -0.95 11.87 18.69
CA ALA A 258 -2.28 11.24 18.58
C ALA A 258 -2.90 11.35 17.18
N GLU A 259 -2.81 12.51 16.52
CA GLU A 259 -3.27 12.67 15.12
C GLU A 259 -2.37 11.87 14.14
N ALA A 260 -1.07 11.75 14.41
CA ALA A 260 -0.15 10.96 13.58
C ALA A 260 -0.47 9.45 13.64
N GLU A 261 -0.72 8.91 14.84
CA GLU A 261 -1.17 7.51 15.03
C GLU A 261 -2.48 7.25 14.26
N SER A 262 -3.44 8.17 14.34
CA SER A 262 -4.70 8.07 13.58
C SER A 262 -4.48 8.12 12.06
N CYS A 263 -3.51 8.89 11.57
CA CYS A 263 -3.15 8.92 10.14
C CYS A 263 -2.47 7.61 9.71
N GLU A 264 -1.56 7.06 10.51
CA GLU A 264 -0.92 5.77 10.22
C GLU A 264 -1.96 4.64 10.18
N ALA A 265 -2.93 4.66 11.10
CA ALA A 265 -4.04 3.71 11.12
C ALA A 265 -4.89 3.76 9.83
N VAL A 266 -5.24 4.96 9.33
CA VAL A 266 -5.92 5.13 8.03
C VAL A 266 -5.09 4.52 6.90
N MET A 267 -3.80 4.82 6.85
CA MET A 267 -2.90 4.29 5.82
C MET A 267 -2.68 2.78 5.93
N ALA A 268 -2.75 2.20 7.13
CA ALA A 268 -2.70 0.75 7.35
C ALA A 268 -3.98 0.06 6.86
N CYS A 269 -5.14 0.62 7.15
CA CYS A 269 -6.44 0.12 6.66
C CYS A 269 -6.48 0.12 5.12
N ALA A 270 -6.04 1.21 4.48
CA ALA A 270 -5.97 1.30 3.03
C ALA A 270 -5.01 0.27 2.40
N ARG A 271 -3.83 0.05 3.02
CA ARG A 271 -2.87 -0.99 2.60
C ARG A 271 -3.48 -2.40 2.68
N SER A 272 -4.15 -2.73 3.79
CA SER A 272 -4.82 -4.03 3.98
C SER A 272 -5.86 -4.32 2.89
N VAL A 273 -6.68 -3.33 2.52
CA VAL A 273 -7.64 -3.44 1.41
C VAL A 273 -6.92 -3.67 0.07
N MET A 274 -5.84 -2.94 -0.20
CA MET A 274 -5.04 -3.10 -1.43
C MET A 274 -4.33 -4.47 -1.51
N ASP A 275 -3.85 -5.00 -0.39
CA ASP A 275 -3.24 -6.32 -0.34
C ASP A 275 -4.27 -7.43 -0.55
N GLN A 276 -5.48 -7.29 0.01
CA GLN A 276 -6.59 -8.20 -0.28
C GLN A 276 -7.04 -8.13 -1.75
N ALA A 277 -6.97 -6.95 -2.38
CA ALA A 277 -7.34 -6.77 -3.79
C ALA A 277 -6.36 -7.48 -4.75
N LYS A 278 -5.10 -7.69 -4.37
CA LYS A 278 -4.14 -8.53 -5.12
C LYS A 278 -4.55 -10.02 -5.13
N GLY A 279 -5.37 -10.45 -4.18
CA GLY A 279 -5.89 -11.81 -4.07
C GLY A 279 -7.16 -12.10 -4.89
N LEU A 280 -7.64 -11.15 -5.70
CA LEU A 280 -8.76 -11.38 -6.63
C LEU A 280 -8.34 -12.40 -7.70
N ASN A 281 -9.08 -13.50 -7.84
CA ASN A 281 -8.71 -14.59 -8.75
C ASN A 281 -9.96 -15.23 -9.39
N PHE A 282 -10.07 -15.07 -10.71
CA PHE A 282 -11.16 -15.61 -11.52
C PHE A 282 -11.14 -17.14 -11.62
N GLU A 283 -9.98 -17.77 -11.81
CA GLU A 283 -9.87 -19.25 -11.92
C GLU A 283 -10.40 -19.94 -10.67
N ASN A 284 -10.04 -19.40 -9.50
CA ASN A 284 -10.52 -19.90 -8.21
C ASN A 284 -12.03 -19.71 -8.04
N ASP A 285 -12.55 -18.52 -8.31
CA ASP A 285 -13.99 -18.24 -8.21
C ASP A 285 -14.80 -19.11 -9.19
N LEU A 286 -14.32 -19.33 -10.42
CA LEU A 286 -14.92 -20.24 -11.39
C LEU A 286 -14.90 -21.70 -10.90
N HIS A 287 -13.79 -22.17 -10.34
CA HIS A 287 -13.69 -23.52 -9.76
C HIS A 287 -14.68 -23.71 -8.60
N TYR A 288 -14.80 -22.73 -7.70
CA TYR A 288 -15.79 -22.77 -6.63
C TYR A 288 -17.22 -22.79 -7.18
N PHE A 289 -17.53 -21.93 -8.16
CA PHE A 289 -18.85 -21.88 -8.79
C PHE A 289 -19.25 -23.22 -9.43
N LEU A 290 -18.35 -23.85 -10.18
CA LEU A 290 -18.60 -25.16 -10.80
C LEU A 290 -18.72 -26.28 -9.76
N SER A 291 -17.87 -26.29 -8.72
CA SER A 291 -17.90 -27.32 -7.67
C SER A 291 -19.09 -27.22 -6.72
N GLU A 292 -19.65 -26.02 -6.49
CA GLU A 292 -20.90 -25.83 -5.74
C GLU A 292 -22.15 -26.11 -6.58
N ASN A 293 -22.05 -26.18 -7.92
CA ASN A 293 -23.17 -26.44 -8.84
C ASN A 293 -22.93 -27.66 -9.77
N PRO A 294 -22.63 -28.85 -9.25
CA PRO A 294 -22.24 -29.98 -10.11
C PRO A 294 -23.38 -30.47 -11.01
N GLY A 295 -24.65 -30.37 -10.59
CA GLY A 295 -25.80 -30.88 -11.34
C GLY A 295 -25.92 -30.32 -12.76
N PRO A 296 -26.01 -28.98 -12.94
CA PRO A 296 -26.12 -28.36 -14.27
C PRO A 296 -24.86 -28.46 -15.16
N PHE A 297 -23.67 -28.64 -14.57
CA PHE A 297 -22.39 -28.56 -15.29
C PHE A 297 -21.66 -29.89 -15.47
N THR A 298 -22.15 -30.99 -14.89
CA THR A 298 -21.63 -32.34 -15.16
C THR A 298 -22.02 -32.75 -16.58
N PRO A 299 -21.07 -33.20 -17.43
CA PRO A 299 -21.40 -33.64 -18.78
C PRO A 299 -22.33 -34.86 -18.75
N PRO A 300 -23.32 -34.96 -19.67
CA PRO A 300 -24.19 -36.12 -19.77
C PRO A 300 -23.40 -37.36 -20.20
N ASN A 301 -23.96 -38.54 -19.95
CA ASN A 301 -23.40 -39.80 -20.42
C ASN A 301 -23.26 -39.77 -21.96
N PRO A 302 -22.12 -40.25 -22.53
CA PRO A 302 -21.96 -40.35 -23.97
C PRO A 302 -23.07 -41.21 -24.62
N PHE A 303 -23.53 -40.79 -25.80
CA PHE A 303 -24.45 -41.59 -26.59
C PHE A 303 -23.74 -42.85 -27.11
N SER A 304 -24.38 -44.00 -26.97
CA SER A 304 -23.94 -45.26 -27.58
C SER A 304 -24.76 -45.58 -28.83
N PHE A 305 -24.14 -46.21 -29.82
CA PHE A 305 -24.85 -46.76 -30.97
C PHE A 305 -25.89 -47.78 -30.50
N GLN A 306 -27.09 -47.70 -31.07
CA GLN A 306 -28.21 -48.60 -30.77
C GLN A 306 -28.45 -49.46 -32.03
N PRO A 307 -27.97 -50.72 -32.07
CA PRO A 307 -28.14 -51.57 -33.24
C PRO A 307 -29.62 -51.86 -33.51
N TYR A 308 -30.01 -51.81 -34.78
CA TYR A 308 -31.37 -52.16 -35.20
C TYR A 308 -31.42 -53.65 -35.59
N ASP A 309 -32.22 -54.42 -34.85
CA ASP A 309 -32.65 -55.81 -35.12
C ASP A 309 -31.63 -56.70 -35.87
N GLY A 310 -30.58 -57.14 -35.16
CA GLY A 310 -29.56 -58.06 -35.69
C GLY A 310 -28.37 -57.40 -36.38
N ASP A 311 -28.22 -56.08 -36.28
CA ASP A 311 -27.02 -55.38 -36.76
C ASP A 311 -25.81 -55.60 -35.82
N ASP A 312 -24.91 -56.49 -36.23
CA ASP A 312 -23.63 -56.77 -35.55
C ASP A 312 -22.52 -55.73 -35.87
N VAL A 313 -22.79 -54.71 -36.70
CA VAL A 313 -21.77 -53.76 -37.17
C VAL A 313 -21.75 -52.48 -36.31
N MET A 314 -20.71 -52.35 -35.49
CA MET A 314 -20.51 -51.24 -34.55
C MET A 314 -19.51 -50.17 -35.06
N GLU A 315 -19.01 -50.32 -36.28
CA GLU A 315 -17.86 -49.58 -36.82
C GLU A 315 -18.13 -49.12 -38.26
N TYR A 316 -17.49 -48.03 -38.70
CA TYR A 316 -17.67 -47.50 -40.06
C TYR A 316 -17.00 -48.42 -41.08
N LYS A 317 -17.76 -49.32 -41.72
CA LYS A 317 -17.22 -50.26 -42.71
C LYS A 317 -17.19 -49.67 -44.11
N VAL A 318 -15.97 -49.42 -44.59
CA VAL A 318 -15.72 -49.34 -46.03
C VAL A 318 -15.80 -50.77 -46.59
N ASN A 319 -16.77 -51.04 -47.46
CA ASN A 319 -17.07 -52.39 -47.98
C ASN A 319 -17.11 -52.47 -49.51
N THR A 320 -17.07 -51.32 -50.20
CA THR A 320 -17.16 -51.19 -51.66
C THR A 320 -16.26 -50.05 -52.12
N GLN A 321 -15.74 -50.14 -53.35
CA GLN A 321 -14.83 -49.14 -53.93
C GLN A 321 -15.45 -47.72 -53.97
N ASP A 322 -16.75 -47.63 -54.26
CA ASP A 322 -17.50 -46.37 -54.26
C ASP A 322 -17.57 -45.73 -52.85
N VAL A 323 -17.78 -46.55 -51.80
CA VAL A 323 -17.71 -46.06 -50.41
C VAL A 323 -16.28 -45.65 -50.02
N PHE A 324 -15.25 -46.35 -50.51
CA PHE A 324 -13.84 -45.97 -50.30
C PHE A 324 -13.51 -44.61 -50.96
N GLU A 325 -13.87 -44.43 -52.23
CA GLU A 325 -13.62 -43.19 -52.96
C GLU A 325 -14.43 -42.00 -52.41
N ARG A 326 -15.68 -42.24 -51.99
CA ARG A 326 -16.49 -41.23 -51.30
C ARG A 326 -15.89 -40.85 -49.94
N ALA A 327 -15.46 -41.83 -49.14
CA ALA A 327 -14.83 -41.58 -47.84
C ALA A 327 -13.51 -40.81 -48.02
N LYS A 328 -12.64 -41.22 -48.95
CA LYS A 328 -11.39 -40.52 -49.28
C LYS A 328 -11.61 -39.07 -49.69
N LYS A 329 -12.53 -38.81 -50.64
CA LYS A 329 -12.87 -37.46 -51.08
C LYS A 329 -13.46 -36.60 -49.95
N THR A 330 -14.18 -37.23 -49.04
CA THR A 330 -14.73 -36.56 -47.84
C THR A 330 -13.62 -36.21 -46.85
N VAL A 331 -12.64 -37.10 -46.62
CA VAL A 331 -11.43 -36.83 -45.80
C VAL A 331 -10.62 -35.66 -46.38
N GLU A 332 -10.36 -35.65 -47.68
CA GLU A 332 -9.66 -34.55 -48.37
C GLU A 332 -10.40 -33.20 -48.20
N SER A 333 -11.74 -33.21 -48.34
CA SER A 333 -12.57 -32.02 -48.14
C SER A 333 -12.64 -31.57 -46.67
N ILE A 334 -12.63 -32.50 -45.71
CA ILE A 334 -12.66 -32.19 -44.27
C ILE A 334 -11.32 -31.60 -43.84
N HIS A 335 -10.19 -32.14 -44.32
CA HIS A 335 -8.85 -31.58 -44.07
C HIS A 335 -8.73 -30.11 -44.49
N SER A 336 -9.15 -29.78 -45.73
CA SER A 336 -9.12 -28.40 -46.23
C SER A 336 -10.03 -27.46 -45.41
N ASN A 337 -11.19 -27.95 -44.96
CA ASN A 337 -12.10 -27.20 -44.10
C ASN A 337 -11.53 -27.00 -42.68
N ILE A 338 -10.89 -28.00 -42.09
CA ILE A 338 -10.20 -27.90 -40.79
C ILE A 338 -9.11 -26.83 -40.87
N GLN A 339 -8.20 -26.93 -41.84
CA GLN A 339 -7.12 -25.95 -42.03
C GLN A 339 -7.66 -24.52 -42.12
N THR A 340 -8.73 -24.31 -42.90
CA THR A 340 -9.39 -23.00 -43.05
C THR A 340 -10.02 -22.51 -41.73
N LEU A 341 -10.71 -23.39 -40.99
CA LEU A 341 -11.36 -23.06 -39.73
C LEU A 341 -10.37 -22.81 -38.59
N GLU A 342 -9.23 -23.50 -38.57
CA GLU A 342 -8.17 -23.29 -37.57
C GLU A 342 -7.51 -21.93 -37.73
N ILE A 343 -7.14 -21.54 -38.95
CA ILE A 343 -6.61 -20.19 -39.26
C ILE A 343 -7.61 -19.12 -38.80
N GLN A 344 -8.89 -19.29 -39.13
CA GLN A 344 -9.95 -18.36 -38.73
C GLN A 344 -10.21 -18.31 -37.21
N ARG A 345 -10.08 -19.44 -36.51
CA ARG A 345 -10.21 -19.51 -35.04
C ARG A 345 -9.04 -18.79 -34.37
N GLU A 346 -7.83 -18.93 -34.93
CA GLU A 346 -6.62 -18.30 -34.42
C GLU A 346 -6.65 -16.78 -34.65
N GLU A 347 -7.15 -16.31 -35.80
CA GLU A 347 -7.39 -14.89 -36.08
C GLU A 347 -8.40 -14.26 -35.09
N ASP A 348 -9.52 -14.92 -34.79
CA ASP A 348 -10.45 -14.49 -33.74
C ASP A 348 -9.76 -14.44 -32.36
N ALA A 349 -8.91 -15.44 -32.03
CA ALA A 349 -8.22 -15.50 -30.75
C ALA A 349 -7.20 -14.35 -30.58
N LYS A 350 -6.41 -14.08 -31.62
CA LYS A 350 -5.50 -12.91 -31.69
C LYS A 350 -6.27 -11.60 -31.59
N THR A 351 -7.43 -11.49 -32.24
CA THR A 351 -8.31 -10.32 -32.16
C THR A 351 -8.82 -10.07 -30.75
N VAL A 352 -9.25 -11.11 -30.02
CA VAL A 352 -9.68 -10.99 -28.61
C VAL A 352 -8.50 -10.57 -27.73
N LEU A 353 -7.34 -11.22 -27.85
CA LEU A 353 -6.15 -10.88 -27.06
C LEU A 353 -5.67 -9.43 -27.31
N HIS A 354 -5.63 -8.99 -28.56
CA HIS A 354 -5.31 -7.61 -28.90
C HIS A 354 -6.31 -6.63 -28.28
N MET A 355 -7.61 -6.92 -28.36
CA MET A 355 -8.66 -6.07 -27.77
C MET A 355 -8.58 -6.05 -26.23
N GLU A 356 -8.25 -7.16 -25.57
CA GLU A 356 -7.98 -7.20 -24.12
C GLU A 356 -6.76 -6.35 -23.76
N GLN A 357 -5.65 -6.45 -24.49
CA GLN A 357 -4.45 -5.63 -24.27
C GLN A 357 -4.71 -4.14 -24.50
N VAL A 358 -5.46 -3.77 -25.55
CA VAL A 358 -5.86 -2.38 -25.82
C VAL A 358 -6.78 -1.87 -24.71
N ASN A 359 -7.74 -2.65 -24.24
CA ASN A 359 -8.60 -2.28 -23.11
C ASN A 359 -7.81 -2.13 -21.81
N LEU A 360 -6.83 -3.01 -21.55
CA LEU A 360 -5.93 -2.96 -20.39
C LEU A 360 -4.95 -1.79 -20.42
N LYS A 361 -4.65 -1.22 -21.59
CA LYS A 361 -3.85 0.01 -21.72
C LYS A 361 -4.72 1.27 -21.67
N LYS A 362 -5.82 1.30 -22.42
CA LYS A 362 -6.64 2.51 -22.65
C LYS A 362 -7.63 2.84 -21.53
N TYR A 363 -8.05 1.86 -20.74
CA TYR A 363 -9.10 2.04 -19.73
C TYR A 363 -8.66 1.68 -18.30
N ARG A 364 -7.38 1.42 -18.08
CA ARG A 364 -6.78 1.14 -16.77
C ARG A 364 -6.48 2.44 -16.03
N ILE A 365 -7.54 3.06 -15.51
CA ILE A 365 -7.41 4.11 -14.50
C ILE A 365 -7.21 3.40 -13.16
N THR A 366 -5.95 3.21 -12.75
CA THR A 366 -5.55 2.63 -11.46
C THR A 366 -5.03 3.66 -10.46
N SER A 367 -4.64 4.85 -10.93
CA SER A 367 -4.17 5.98 -10.13
C SER A 367 -4.86 7.29 -10.56
N VAL A 368 -4.54 8.37 -9.83
CA VAL A 368 -4.99 9.73 -10.18
C VAL A 368 -4.19 10.23 -11.38
N GLU A 369 -2.89 9.96 -11.42
CA GLU A 369 -2.02 10.23 -12.57
C GLU A 369 -2.57 9.56 -13.84
N ASP A 370 -3.07 8.31 -13.75
CA ASP A 370 -3.71 7.60 -14.87
C ASP A 370 -5.01 8.29 -15.32
N ALA A 371 -5.77 8.88 -14.38
CA ALA A 371 -6.99 9.63 -14.71
C ALA A 371 -6.65 10.97 -15.38
N LEU A 372 -5.53 11.58 -15.02
CA LEU A 372 -5.06 12.84 -15.59
C LEU A 372 -4.47 12.62 -17.00
N SER A 373 -3.66 11.58 -17.20
CA SER A 373 -3.10 11.25 -18.52
C SER A 373 -4.20 10.93 -19.55
N VAL A 374 -5.26 10.22 -19.15
CA VAL A 374 -6.43 9.96 -20.00
C VAL A 374 -7.14 11.25 -20.44
N LEU A 375 -7.13 12.31 -19.62
CA LEU A 375 -7.70 13.62 -20.00
C LEU A 375 -6.76 14.42 -20.91
N GLU A 376 -5.44 14.32 -20.70
CA GLU A 376 -4.43 14.94 -21.57
C GLU A 376 -4.46 14.31 -22.98
N GLU A 377 -4.56 12.98 -23.08
CA GLU A 377 -4.74 12.25 -24.34
C GLU A 377 -6.09 12.54 -25.02
N ALA A 378 -7.16 12.81 -24.25
CA ALA A 378 -8.47 13.16 -24.77
C ALA A 378 -8.55 14.57 -25.39
N GLY A 379 -7.49 15.39 -25.25
CA GLY A 379 -7.40 16.72 -25.84
C GLY A 379 -8.16 17.82 -25.09
N ASP A 380 -8.64 17.56 -23.87
CA ASP A 380 -9.40 18.51 -23.03
C ASP A 380 -8.46 19.52 -22.30
N ALA A 381 -7.49 20.06 -23.05
CA ALA A 381 -6.56 21.09 -22.62
C ALA A 381 -7.20 22.50 -22.62
N MET A 382 -8.35 22.64 -21.97
CA MET A 382 -8.88 23.97 -21.63
C MET A 382 -8.18 24.53 -20.39
N THR A 383 -7.47 25.63 -20.60
CA THR A 383 -6.68 26.36 -19.62
C THR A 383 -7.46 26.68 -18.33
N VAL A 384 -6.95 26.27 -17.18
CA VAL A 384 -7.37 26.85 -15.90
C VAL A 384 -6.68 28.20 -15.78
N ASP A 385 -7.46 29.27 -15.98
CA ASP A 385 -7.05 30.62 -15.61
C ASP A 385 -6.84 30.67 -14.10
N THR A 386 -5.58 30.73 -13.65
CA THR A 386 -5.23 30.92 -12.24
C THR A 386 -5.34 32.39 -11.85
N GLY A 387 -6.52 32.97 -12.07
CA GLY A 387 -6.86 34.36 -11.78
C GLY A 387 -7.47 34.53 -10.38
N GLY A 388 -6.70 35.05 -9.43
CA GLY A 388 -7.26 35.82 -8.30
C GLY A 388 -7.37 35.14 -6.92
N GLN A 389 -6.35 35.37 -6.09
CA GLN A 389 -6.48 35.74 -4.66
C GLN A 389 -7.41 34.94 -3.72
N SER A 390 -6.88 33.91 -3.06
CA SER A 390 -6.95 33.78 -1.59
C SER A 390 -5.96 32.71 -1.09
N ARG A 391 -5.08 33.04 -0.13
CA ARG A 391 -4.11 32.07 0.43
C ARG A 391 -4.75 31.00 1.33
N GLY A 392 -6.07 31.05 1.56
CA GLY A 392 -6.83 30.07 2.32
C GLY A 392 -7.65 29.06 1.49
N SER A 393 -8.15 29.42 0.29
CA SER A 393 -9.04 28.52 -0.50
C SER A 393 -8.28 27.52 -1.38
N ALA A 394 -7.04 27.85 -1.78
CA ALA A 394 -6.22 27.10 -2.74
C ALA A 394 -5.84 25.65 -2.35
N SER A 395 -6.29 25.17 -1.17
CA SER A 395 -6.25 23.76 -0.78
C SER A 395 -7.55 23.04 -1.18
N LEU A 396 -8.71 23.58 -0.78
CA LEU A 396 -10.03 23.06 -1.12
C LEU A 396 -10.27 23.08 -2.64
N ASP A 397 -9.91 24.18 -3.32
CA ASP A 397 -10.09 24.32 -4.77
C ASP A 397 -9.34 23.24 -5.56
N ARG A 398 -8.15 22.83 -5.09
CA ARG A 398 -7.39 21.74 -5.70
C ARG A 398 -8.07 20.38 -5.51
N GLY A 399 -8.63 20.11 -4.33
CA GLY A 399 -9.38 18.88 -4.05
C GLY A 399 -10.66 18.75 -4.90
N LEU A 400 -11.41 19.85 -5.07
CA LEU A 400 -12.64 19.85 -5.88
C LEU A 400 -12.35 19.70 -7.38
N ALA A 401 -11.33 20.40 -7.89
CA ALA A 401 -10.90 20.29 -9.28
C ALA A 401 -10.35 18.88 -9.60
N TYR A 402 -9.57 18.31 -8.69
CA TYR A 402 -9.12 16.91 -8.71
C TYR A 402 -10.30 15.94 -8.85
N GLN A 403 -11.31 16.08 -7.98
CA GLN A 403 -12.43 15.13 -7.92
C GLN A 403 -13.33 15.23 -9.17
N THR A 404 -13.49 16.44 -9.70
CA THR A 404 -14.23 16.70 -10.94
C THR A 404 -13.52 16.06 -12.15
N ARG A 405 -12.21 16.26 -12.30
CA ARG A 405 -11.41 15.67 -13.39
C ARG A 405 -11.39 14.15 -13.34
N ALA A 406 -11.12 13.56 -12.16
CA ALA A 406 -11.15 12.11 -12.00
C ALA A 406 -12.52 11.50 -12.41
N SER A 407 -13.62 12.18 -12.07
CA SER A 407 -14.98 11.76 -12.46
C SER A 407 -15.23 11.83 -13.98
N GLN A 408 -14.68 12.84 -14.65
CA GLN A 408 -14.75 12.97 -16.12
C GLN A 408 -13.96 11.86 -16.82
N ALA A 409 -12.73 11.58 -16.38
CA ALA A 409 -11.89 10.51 -16.92
C ALA A 409 -12.56 9.13 -16.80
N ILE A 410 -13.13 8.83 -15.63
CA ILE A 410 -13.89 7.60 -15.39
C ILE A 410 -15.10 7.50 -16.35
N THR A 411 -15.81 8.60 -16.59
CA THR A 411 -16.98 8.63 -17.48
C THR A 411 -16.61 8.35 -18.95
N LEU A 412 -15.52 8.97 -19.44
CA LEU A 412 -14.99 8.73 -20.78
C LEU A 412 -14.53 7.27 -20.95
N SER A 413 -13.81 6.74 -19.95
CA SER A 413 -13.37 5.34 -19.91
C SER A 413 -14.55 4.35 -19.96
N GLN A 414 -15.60 4.58 -19.16
CA GLN A 414 -16.80 3.73 -19.15
C GLN A 414 -17.52 3.68 -20.50
N ARG A 415 -17.59 4.81 -21.22
CA ARG A 415 -18.22 4.85 -22.55
C ARG A 415 -17.45 4.01 -23.57
N GLY A 416 -16.14 4.22 -23.67
CA GLY A 416 -15.29 3.46 -24.60
C GLY A 416 -15.26 1.96 -24.32
N LYS A 417 -15.32 1.58 -23.03
CA LYS A 417 -15.38 0.16 -22.61
C LYS A 417 -16.63 -0.57 -23.08
N LYS A 418 -17.79 0.11 -23.22
CA LYS A 418 -19.03 -0.52 -23.66
C LYS A 418 -18.96 -0.96 -25.12
N ASP A 419 -18.47 -0.09 -26.00
CA ASP A 419 -18.40 -0.37 -27.43
C ASP A 419 -17.35 -1.46 -27.72
N ALA A 420 -16.21 -1.44 -27.00
CA ALA A 420 -15.22 -2.51 -27.02
C ALA A 420 -15.80 -3.86 -26.57
N LEU A 421 -16.60 -3.87 -25.50
CA LEU A 421 -17.26 -5.10 -24.99
C LEU A 421 -18.21 -5.71 -26.03
N HIS A 422 -19.05 -4.89 -26.68
CA HIS A 422 -19.95 -5.38 -27.73
C HIS A 422 -19.19 -5.99 -28.91
N PHE A 423 -18.07 -5.39 -29.31
CA PHE A 423 -17.20 -5.95 -30.35
C PHE A 423 -16.60 -7.30 -29.91
N THR A 424 -15.98 -7.38 -28.72
CA THR A 424 -15.38 -8.61 -28.21
C THR A 424 -16.39 -9.74 -28.09
N LEU A 425 -17.62 -9.47 -27.63
CA LEU A 425 -18.71 -10.47 -27.58
C LEU A 425 -19.05 -11.01 -28.98
N GLY A 426 -19.07 -10.15 -30.01
CA GLY A 426 -19.27 -10.57 -31.40
C GLY A 426 -18.13 -11.43 -31.95
N VAL A 427 -16.88 -11.19 -31.53
CA VAL A 427 -15.73 -12.05 -31.87
C VAL A 427 -15.83 -13.40 -31.16
N LEU A 428 -16.13 -13.40 -29.84
CA LEU A 428 -16.30 -14.63 -29.05
C LEU A 428 -17.41 -15.52 -29.61
N GLN A 429 -18.54 -14.96 -30.03
CA GLN A 429 -19.64 -15.71 -30.65
C GLN A 429 -19.20 -16.44 -31.93
N ARG A 430 -18.38 -15.79 -32.78
CA ARG A 430 -17.80 -16.44 -33.97
C ARG A 430 -16.80 -17.52 -33.59
N ARG A 431 -15.93 -17.26 -32.62
CA ARG A 431 -14.90 -18.21 -32.14
C ARG A 431 -15.53 -19.49 -31.59
N VAL A 432 -16.60 -19.39 -30.80
CA VAL A 432 -17.38 -20.55 -30.31
C VAL A 432 -17.96 -21.32 -31.49
N SER A 433 -18.69 -20.66 -32.40
CA SER A 433 -19.26 -21.33 -33.58
C SER A 433 -18.22 -22.01 -34.49
N ARG A 434 -17.01 -21.45 -34.60
CA ARG A 434 -15.87 -22.05 -35.30
C ARG A 434 -15.31 -23.26 -34.54
N SER A 435 -15.23 -23.19 -33.21
CA SER A 435 -14.82 -24.31 -32.36
C SER A 435 -15.80 -25.50 -32.43
N ASP A 436 -17.11 -25.24 -32.47
CA ASP A 436 -18.14 -26.27 -32.61
C ASP A 436 -17.97 -27.02 -33.95
N LYS A 437 -17.76 -26.28 -35.04
CA LYS A 437 -17.51 -26.83 -36.38
C LYS A 437 -16.22 -27.64 -36.46
N LEU A 438 -15.16 -27.17 -35.81
CA LEU A 438 -13.88 -27.90 -35.73
C LEU A 438 -13.99 -29.20 -34.93
N ALA A 439 -14.71 -29.20 -33.81
CA ALA A 439 -14.95 -30.41 -33.02
C ALA A 439 -15.70 -31.47 -33.85
N LEU A 440 -16.78 -31.06 -34.54
CA LEU A 440 -17.52 -31.93 -35.45
C LEU A 440 -16.65 -32.46 -36.61
N ALA A 441 -15.83 -31.60 -37.22
CA ALA A 441 -14.95 -31.98 -38.33
C ALA A 441 -13.86 -32.96 -37.89
N HIS A 442 -13.21 -32.75 -36.74
CA HIS A 442 -12.22 -33.68 -36.19
C HIS A 442 -12.84 -35.04 -35.82
N SER A 443 -14.02 -35.07 -35.19
CA SER A 443 -14.70 -36.34 -34.88
C SER A 443 -15.13 -37.11 -36.13
N GLN A 444 -15.51 -36.41 -37.21
CA GLN A 444 -15.79 -37.05 -38.50
C GLN A 444 -14.52 -37.56 -39.19
N LEU A 445 -13.42 -36.79 -39.10
CA LEU A 445 -12.12 -37.18 -39.66
C LEU A 445 -11.59 -38.46 -39.01
N ASP A 446 -11.51 -38.50 -37.68
CA ASP A 446 -10.98 -39.62 -36.88
C ASP A 446 -11.68 -40.96 -37.21
N ILE A 447 -13.02 -40.94 -37.34
CA ILE A 447 -13.81 -42.12 -37.74
C ILE A 447 -13.49 -42.57 -39.17
N LEU A 448 -13.38 -41.63 -40.12
CA LEU A 448 -13.16 -41.94 -41.53
C LEU A 448 -11.72 -42.41 -41.80
N GLU A 449 -10.71 -41.72 -41.24
CA GLU A 449 -9.30 -42.09 -41.42
C GLU A 449 -9.00 -43.48 -40.87
N LYS A 450 -9.48 -43.77 -39.65
CA LYS A 450 -9.35 -45.09 -39.04
C LYS A 450 -9.93 -46.18 -39.95
N ALA A 451 -11.11 -45.95 -40.53
CA ALA A 451 -11.76 -46.91 -41.43
C ALA A 451 -11.10 -47.03 -42.82
N LEU A 452 -10.43 -45.98 -43.32
CA LEU A 452 -9.61 -46.06 -44.53
C LEU A 452 -8.30 -46.81 -44.28
N ASP A 453 -7.68 -46.66 -43.11
CA ASP A 453 -6.46 -47.36 -42.74
C ASP A 453 -6.71 -48.85 -42.45
N GLU A 454 -7.85 -49.20 -41.84
CA GLU A 454 -8.27 -50.61 -41.65
C GLU A 454 -8.51 -51.37 -42.97
N GLN A 455 -8.69 -50.67 -44.10
CA GLN A 455 -8.73 -51.29 -45.44
C GLN A 455 -7.35 -51.52 -46.08
N LYS A 456 -6.27 -50.94 -45.55
CA LYS A 456 -4.92 -51.30 -45.99
C LYS A 456 -4.63 -52.72 -45.51
N ILE A 457 -4.56 -53.66 -46.46
CA ILE A 457 -4.03 -55.02 -46.27
C ILE A 457 -2.76 -54.92 -45.40
N PRO A 458 -2.53 -55.82 -44.42
CA PRO A 458 -1.34 -55.77 -43.59
C PRO A 458 -0.09 -55.66 -44.47
N PRO A 459 0.96 -54.93 -44.05
CA PRO A 459 2.20 -54.91 -44.79
C PRO A 459 2.78 -56.32 -44.85
N VAL A 460 2.48 -57.01 -45.95
CA VAL A 460 3.26 -58.15 -46.43
C VAL A 460 4.70 -57.68 -46.44
N ALA A 461 5.60 -58.52 -45.95
CA ALA A 461 7.02 -58.23 -45.87
C ALA A 461 7.62 -58.00 -47.28
N VAL A 462 7.53 -56.75 -47.74
CA VAL A 462 8.43 -56.17 -48.73
C VAL A 462 9.54 -55.55 -47.88
N GLY A 463 10.73 -56.15 -47.79
CA GLY A 463 11.45 -56.67 -48.95
C GLY A 463 11.97 -55.51 -49.81
N VAL A 464 12.22 -54.36 -49.19
CA VAL A 464 12.96 -53.23 -49.77
C VAL A 464 14.37 -53.24 -49.17
N ASP A 465 15.37 -53.03 -50.01
CA ASP A 465 16.77 -53.31 -49.73
C ASP A 465 17.35 -52.61 -48.50
N ALA A 466 17.95 -53.43 -47.64
CA ALA A 466 18.97 -52.99 -46.70
C ALA A 466 20.28 -52.69 -47.46
N SER A 467 20.43 -51.50 -48.05
CA SER A 467 21.75 -51.04 -48.53
C SER A 467 21.89 -49.51 -48.79
N VAL A 468 21.71 -48.68 -47.76
CA VAL A 468 22.74 -47.70 -47.34
C VAL A 468 22.61 -47.48 -45.81
N PRO A 469 23.63 -47.79 -44.99
CA PRO A 469 23.57 -47.54 -43.56
C PRO A 469 23.96 -46.10 -43.23
N GLY A 470 22.97 -45.26 -42.93
CA GLY A 470 23.16 -44.12 -42.04
C GLY A 470 22.62 -44.51 -40.67
N GLU A 471 23.49 -44.65 -39.66
CA GLU A 471 23.03 -44.82 -38.28
C GLU A 471 22.18 -43.60 -37.89
N VAL A 472 20.91 -43.81 -37.53
CA VAL A 472 20.11 -42.76 -36.89
C VAL A 472 20.81 -42.43 -35.57
N PRO A 473 21.30 -41.19 -35.34
CA PRO A 473 22.06 -40.87 -34.14
C PRO A 473 21.21 -41.13 -32.90
N LYS A 474 21.81 -41.77 -31.88
CA LYS A 474 21.09 -42.08 -30.64
C LYS A 474 20.52 -40.81 -30.01
N LEU A 475 19.27 -40.87 -29.54
CA LEU A 475 18.63 -39.72 -28.89
C LEU A 475 19.20 -39.54 -27.48
N PHE A 476 19.07 -40.54 -26.61
CA PHE A 476 19.76 -40.57 -25.32
C PHE A 476 21.15 -41.17 -25.51
N GLY A 477 22.17 -40.67 -24.78
CA GLY A 477 23.54 -41.14 -24.96
C GLY A 477 24.28 -40.60 -26.20
N GLY A 478 23.60 -39.88 -27.10
CA GLY A 478 24.16 -39.42 -28.39
C GLY A 478 24.51 -37.94 -28.45
N ASN A 479 24.97 -37.50 -29.62
CA ASN A 479 25.43 -36.15 -29.88
C ASN A 479 24.30 -35.28 -30.47
N VAL A 480 23.96 -34.19 -29.79
CA VAL A 480 22.93 -33.23 -30.22
C VAL A 480 23.19 -32.70 -31.64
N VAL A 481 24.46 -32.43 -31.97
CA VAL A 481 24.84 -31.86 -33.27
C VAL A 481 24.62 -32.86 -34.41
N GLU A 482 24.91 -34.14 -34.17
CA GLU A 482 24.69 -35.20 -35.16
C GLU A 482 23.20 -35.50 -35.31
N TYR A 483 22.47 -35.56 -34.20
CA TYR A 483 21.02 -35.77 -34.19
C TYR A 483 20.27 -34.68 -34.97
N LEU A 484 20.60 -33.40 -34.75
CA LEU A 484 19.96 -32.29 -35.47
C LEU A 484 20.33 -32.27 -36.96
N LYS A 485 21.58 -32.64 -37.32
CA LYS A 485 21.98 -32.79 -38.73
C LYS A 485 21.22 -33.93 -39.43
N ALA A 486 20.96 -35.03 -38.73
CA ALA A 486 20.24 -36.18 -39.30
C ALA A 486 18.72 -35.95 -39.40
N THR A 487 18.14 -35.16 -38.50
CA THR A 487 16.69 -34.91 -38.44
C THR A 487 16.24 -33.61 -39.12
N GLY A 488 17.17 -32.71 -39.46
CA GLY A 488 16.86 -31.40 -40.06
C GLY A 488 16.09 -30.44 -39.14
N SER A 489 15.90 -30.80 -37.86
CA SER A 489 15.16 -30.01 -36.88
C SER A 489 16.04 -28.94 -36.23
N GLU A 490 15.45 -27.83 -35.78
CA GLU A 490 16.19 -26.75 -35.09
C GLU A 490 16.60 -27.13 -33.66
N ILE A 491 15.69 -27.82 -32.95
CA ILE A 491 15.91 -28.41 -31.63
C ILE A 491 15.30 -29.82 -31.61
N PRO A 492 15.77 -30.73 -30.73
CA PRO A 492 15.29 -32.11 -30.71
C PRO A 492 13.80 -32.18 -30.35
N LEU A 493 13.06 -33.10 -30.97
CA LEU A 493 11.62 -33.30 -30.72
C LEU A 493 11.27 -33.51 -29.24
N ILE A 494 12.10 -34.26 -28.52
CA ILE A 494 11.98 -34.44 -27.06
C ILE A 494 12.10 -33.14 -26.27
N VAL A 495 12.92 -32.19 -26.73
CA VAL A 495 13.11 -30.89 -26.07
C VAL A 495 11.88 -30.02 -26.28
N SER A 496 11.45 -29.85 -27.53
CA SER A 496 10.26 -29.04 -27.87
C SER A 496 8.97 -29.61 -27.28
N SER A 497 8.71 -30.92 -27.42
CA SER A 497 7.47 -31.54 -26.95
C SER A 497 7.37 -31.62 -25.43
N CYS A 498 8.46 -31.89 -24.71
CA CYS A 498 8.44 -31.84 -23.23
C CYS A 498 8.26 -30.41 -22.71
N MET A 499 8.91 -29.40 -23.33
CA MET A 499 8.68 -28.00 -22.96
C MET A 499 7.23 -27.60 -23.21
N ARG A 500 6.69 -27.88 -24.40
CA ARG A 500 5.28 -27.61 -24.77
C ARG A 500 4.29 -28.22 -23.78
N ALA A 501 4.48 -29.48 -23.38
CA ALA A 501 3.61 -30.15 -22.41
C ALA A 501 3.69 -29.51 -21.01
N ILE A 502 4.90 -29.16 -20.55
CA ILE A 502 5.09 -28.51 -19.24
C ILE A 502 4.56 -27.06 -19.25
N GLU A 503 4.72 -26.32 -20.35
CA GLU A 503 4.15 -24.96 -20.48
C GLU A 503 2.62 -24.98 -20.50
N LYS A 504 2.01 -25.99 -21.14
CA LYS A 504 0.55 -26.12 -21.25
C LYS A 504 -0.14 -26.49 -19.93
N GLU A 505 0.42 -27.46 -19.20
CA GLU A 505 -0.28 -28.10 -18.05
C GLU A 505 0.56 -28.19 -16.76
N GLY A 506 1.85 -27.87 -16.82
CA GLY A 506 2.81 -28.14 -15.73
C GLY A 506 3.31 -26.94 -14.93
N LEU A 507 3.16 -25.70 -15.40
CA LEU A 507 3.81 -24.51 -14.82
C LEU A 507 3.47 -24.23 -13.35
N LYS A 508 2.32 -24.69 -12.85
CA LYS A 508 1.86 -24.53 -11.45
C LYS A 508 2.20 -25.75 -10.54
N MET A 509 2.83 -26.81 -11.05
CA MET A 509 3.17 -28.02 -10.28
C MET A 509 4.22 -27.73 -9.19
N GLU A 510 3.88 -27.90 -7.91
CA GLU A 510 4.85 -27.75 -6.82
C GLU A 510 6.06 -28.69 -6.98
N GLY A 511 7.26 -28.12 -6.95
CA GLY A 511 8.50 -28.86 -7.10
C GLY A 511 8.71 -29.43 -8.51
N LEU A 512 8.17 -28.81 -9.55
CA LEU A 512 8.49 -29.11 -10.95
C LEU A 512 10.01 -29.25 -11.15
N PHE A 513 10.47 -30.26 -11.89
CA PHE A 513 11.88 -30.69 -11.99
C PHE A 513 12.56 -31.18 -10.69
N ARG A 514 12.10 -30.83 -9.49
CA ARG A 514 12.62 -31.37 -8.21
C ARG A 514 12.01 -32.73 -7.86
N VAL A 515 10.70 -32.87 -8.02
CA VAL A 515 9.97 -34.12 -7.78
C VAL A 515 10.25 -35.10 -8.94
N PRO A 516 10.63 -36.37 -8.65
CA PRO A 516 10.78 -37.39 -9.69
C PRO A 516 9.40 -37.92 -10.12
N GLY A 517 9.22 -38.15 -11.41
CA GLY A 517 8.03 -38.81 -11.95
C GLY A 517 8.04 -40.33 -11.76
N PRO A 518 6.93 -41.02 -12.05
CA PRO A 518 6.87 -42.47 -12.00
C PRO A 518 7.88 -43.11 -12.98
N ALA A 519 8.69 -44.04 -12.48
CA ALA A 519 9.79 -44.61 -13.26
C ALA A 519 9.32 -45.35 -14.52
N ALA A 520 8.23 -46.13 -14.42
CA ALA A 520 7.64 -46.84 -15.58
C ALA A 520 7.20 -45.86 -16.68
N TYR A 521 6.42 -44.83 -16.33
CA TYR A 521 5.95 -43.81 -17.27
C TYR A 521 7.11 -43.00 -17.88
N THR A 522 8.17 -42.75 -17.11
CA THR A 522 9.40 -42.09 -17.60
C THR A 522 10.10 -42.95 -18.66
N GLU A 523 10.19 -44.27 -18.45
CA GLU A 523 10.81 -45.20 -19.41
C GLU A 523 9.92 -45.42 -20.65
N ASP A 524 8.60 -45.47 -20.49
CA ASP A 524 7.64 -45.57 -21.61
C ASP A 524 7.73 -44.35 -22.54
N LEU A 525 7.77 -43.14 -21.98
CA LEU A 525 7.99 -41.90 -22.74
C LEU A 525 9.36 -41.89 -23.41
N ARG A 526 10.43 -42.28 -22.69
CA ARG A 526 11.80 -42.38 -23.23
C ARG A 526 11.86 -43.29 -24.44
N LYS A 527 11.31 -44.50 -24.34
CA LYS A 527 11.24 -45.47 -25.43
C LYS A 527 10.44 -44.95 -26.62
N ALA A 528 9.30 -44.30 -26.39
CA ALA A 528 8.51 -43.71 -27.48
C ALA A 528 9.30 -42.63 -28.25
N PHE A 529 10.04 -41.77 -27.55
CA PHE A 529 10.91 -40.78 -28.20
C PHE A 529 12.12 -41.41 -28.92
N GLU A 530 12.73 -42.48 -28.40
CA GLU A 530 13.80 -43.21 -29.12
C GLU A 530 13.30 -43.92 -30.38
N GLU A 531 12.04 -44.36 -30.40
CA GLU A 531 11.35 -44.89 -31.58
C GLU A 531 10.89 -43.79 -32.57
N GLY A 532 11.21 -42.51 -32.31
CA GLY A 532 10.85 -41.39 -33.18
C GLY A 532 9.39 -40.93 -33.08
N ARG A 533 8.65 -41.37 -32.06
CA ARG A 533 7.25 -40.99 -31.82
C ARG A 533 7.17 -39.79 -30.87
N ASP A 534 6.18 -38.91 -31.04
CA ASP A 534 5.85 -37.87 -30.06
C ASP A 534 4.66 -38.32 -29.19
N PRO A 535 4.89 -38.94 -28.01
CA PRO A 535 3.82 -39.30 -27.08
C PRO A 535 3.13 -38.08 -26.44
N LEU A 536 3.63 -36.86 -26.65
CA LEU A 536 3.13 -35.59 -26.10
C LEU A 536 2.54 -34.67 -27.18
N LEU A 537 2.25 -35.19 -28.39
CA LEU A 537 1.60 -34.42 -29.46
C LEU A 537 0.16 -34.07 -29.08
N TYR A 538 -0.60 -35.07 -28.62
CA TYR A 538 -1.98 -34.94 -28.17
C TYR A 538 -2.02 -34.97 -26.64
N VAL A 539 -1.65 -33.85 -26.01
CA VAL A 539 -1.70 -33.72 -24.55
C VAL A 539 -3.16 -33.79 -24.08
N SER A 540 -3.53 -34.95 -23.54
CA SER A 540 -4.80 -35.22 -22.88
C SER A 540 -4.66 -35.07 -21.35
N ASN A 541 -5.77 -34.92 -20.64
CA ASN A 541 -5.84 -34.67 -19.18
C ASN A 541 -5.33 -35.83 -18.28
N LYS A 542 -4.39 -36.66 -18.76
CA LYS A 542 -3.78 -37.82 -18.07
C LYS A 542 -2.24 -37.84 -18.16
N VAL A 543 -1.59 -36.80 -18.66
CA VAL A 543 -0.12 -36.72 -18.76
C VAL A 543 0.49 -36.43 -17.39
N ASP A 544 1.41 -37.29 -16.92
CA ASP A 544 2.16 -37.04 -15.68
C ASP A 544 3.32 -36.08 -15.95
N ILE A 545 3.12 -34.82 -15.56
CA ILE A 545 4.09 -33.73 -15.74
C ILE A 545 5.41 -33.98 -15.00
N ALA A 546 5.41 -34.67 -13.85
CA ALA A 546 6.64 -35.02 -13.14
C ALA A 546 7.43 -36.08 -13.92
N GLY A 547 6.72 -36.98 -14.61
CA GLY A 547 7.27 -37.88 -15.63
C GLY A 547 7.92 -37.12 -16.79
N VAL A 548 7.17 -36.23 -17.46
CA VAL A 548 7.69 -35.41 -18.57
C VAL A 548 8.93 -34.59 -18.16
N ALA A 549 8.89 -33.95 -16.99
CA ALA A 549 10.02 -33.22 -16.43
C ALA A 549 11.23 -34.13 -16.11
N SER A 550 10.98 -35.40 -15.77
CA SER A 550 12.03 -36.40 -15.52
C SER A 550 12.67 -36.91 -16.80
N VAL A 551 11.88 -37.11 -17.87
CA VAL A 551 12.37 -37.44 -19.23
C VAL A 551 13.26 -36.33 -19.78
N LEU A 552 12.82 -35.06 -19.69
CA LEU A 552 13.58 -33.91 -20.19
C LEU A 552 14.93 -33.74 -19.46
N LYS A 553 14.97 -33.92 -18.13
CA LYS A 553 16.24 -33.97 -17.37
C LYS A 553 17.12 -35.15 -17.78
N GLY A 554 16.52 -36.33 -17.96
CA GLY A 554 17.21 -37.55 -18.38
C GLY A 554 17.94 -37.34 -19.70
N TYR A 555 17.25 -36.76 -20.69
CA TYR A 555 17.82 -36.42 -22.00
C TYR A 555 19.09 -35.58 -21.88
N PHE A 556 19.02 -34.41 -21.23
CA PHE A 556 20.17 -33.51 -21.11
C PHE A 556 21.34 -34.11 -20.32
N ARG A 557 21.04 -34.87 -19.25
CA ARG A 557 22.04 -35.55 -18.42
C ARG A 557 22.78 -36.65 -19.16
N GLU A 558 22.10 -37.34 -20.07
CA GLU A 558 22.61 -38.51 -20.80
C GLU A 558 23.27 -38.16 -22.15
N LEU A 559 23.26 -36.90 -22.60
CA LEU A 559 23.94 -36.47 -23.83
C LEU A 559 25.42 -36.89 -23.85
N GLN A 560 25.94 -37.32 -25.02
CA GLN A 560 27.34 -37.73 -25.19
C GLN A 560 28.32 -36.61 -24.81
N VAL A 561 28.00 -35.38 -25.19
CA VAL A 561 28.66 -34.13 -24.79
C VAL A 561 27.65 -33.33 -23.96
N PRO A 562 27.98 -32.84 -22.76
CA PRO A 562 27.04 -32.07 -21.94
C PRO A 562 26.70 -30.73 -22.58
N LEU A 563 25.53 -30.16 -22.26
CA LEU A 563 25.04 -28.93 -22.91
C LEU A 563 26.00 -27.74 -22.73
N PHE A 564 26.73 -27.69 -21.61
CA PHE A 564 27.96 -26.92 -21.46
C PHE A 564 29.17 -27.85 -21.68
N PRO A 565 29.87 -27.79 -22.84
CA PRO A 565 30.92 -28.74 -23.17
C PRO A 565 32.05 -28.79 -22.15
N THR A 566 32.52 -30.00 -21.82
CA THR A 566 33.58 -30.26 -20.84
C THR A 566 34.89 -29.52 -21.18
N ASP A 567 35.19 -29.39 -22.47
CA ASP A 567 36.39 -28.71 -23.00
C ASP A 567 36.43 -27.22 -22.61
N ASN A 568 35.26 -26.60 -22.45
CA ASN A 568 35.09 -25.20 -22.06
C ASN A 568 34.76 -25.04 -20.56
N TYR A 569 34.68 -26.12 -19.77
CA TYR A 569 34.23 -26.10 -18.37
C TYR A 569 34.94 -25.03 -17.54
N LYS A 570 36.27 -24.96 -17.59
CA LYS A 570 37.06 -23.96 -16.84
C LYS A 570 36.78 -22.51 -17.29
N ALA A 571 36.45 -22.28 -18.56
CA ALA A 571 36.09 -20.96 -19.05
C ALA A 571 34.74 -20.52 -18.45
N PHE A 572 33.72 -21.38 -18.52
CA PHE A 572 32.40 -21.13 -17.93
C PHE A 572 32.45 -20.88 -16.41
N ILE A 573 33.25 -21.64 -15.66
CA ILE A 573 33.45 -21.39 -14.22
C ILE A 573 34.10 -20.02 -13.99
N ASN A 574 35.09 -19.62 -14.79
CA ASN A 574 35.74 -18.32 -14.69
C ASN A 574 34.83 -17.14 -15.05
N CYS A 575 33.81 -17.32 -15.91
CA CYS A 575 32.79 -16.30 -16.16
C CYS A 575 32.07 -15.88 -14.87
N THR A 576 31.79 -16.82 -13.96
CA THR A 576 31.09 -16.53 -12.70
C THR A 576 31.98 -15.88 -11.63
N ARG A 577 33.30 -15.87 -11.83
CA ARG A 577 34.30 -15.35 -10.89
C ARG A 577 34.66 -13.88 -11.11
N GLN A 578 34.07 -13.21 -12.10
CA GLN A 578 34.20 -11.76 -12.27
C GLN A 578 33.48 -11.00 -11.14
N ASP A 579 33.92 -9.80 -10.81
CA ASP A 579 33.39 -9.05 -9.65
C ASP A 579 31.95 -8.55 -9.88
N ASP A 580 31.66 -7.97 -11.05
CA ASP A 580 30.36 -7.38 -11.39
C ASP A 580 29.54 -8.22 -12.39
N VAL A 581 28.21 -8.06 -12.36
CA VAL A 581 27.29 -8.86 -13.18
C VAL A 581 27.46 -8.59 -14.68
N THR A 582 27.78 -7.36 -15.09
CA THR A 582 27.94 -7.02 -16.50
C THR A 582 29.16 -7.74 -17.10
N SER A 583 30.29 -7.72 -16.42
CA SER A 583 31.49 -8.47 -16.80
C SER A 583 31.26 -9.99 -16.78
N ARG A 584 30.43 -10.52 -15.87
CA ARG A 584 30.02 -11.94 -15.88
C ARG A 584 29.25 -12.27 -17.16
N LEU A 585 28.30 -11.43 -17.55
CA LEU A 585 27.47 -11.63 -18.75
C LEU A 585 28.27 -11.49 -20.04
N GLU A 586 29.13 -10.47 -20.15
CA GLU A 586 30.03 -10.29 -21.29
C GLU A 586 31.03 -11.45 -21.41
N SER A 587 31.64 -11.87 -20.31
CA SER A 587 32.53 -13.05 -20.27
C SER A 587 31.80 -14.34 -20.68
N LEU A 588 30.54 -14.49 -20.26
CA LEU A 588 29.69 -15.63 -20.60
C LEU A 588 29.30 -15.62 -22.09
N GLN A 589 28.86 -14.49 -22.64
CA GLN A 589 28.57 -14.33 -24.07
C GLN A 589 29.80 -14.67 -24.91
N ASN A 590 30.97 -14.11 -24.56
CA ASN A 590 32.25 -14.41 -25.23
C ASN A 590 32.59 -15.90 -25.16
N THR A 591 32.37 -16.56 -24.02
CA THR A 591 32.60 -18.01 -23.88
C THR A 591 31.59 -18.86 -24.66
N LEU A 592 30.34 -18.41 -24.79
CA LEU A 592 29.31 -19.08 -25.58
C LEU A 592 29.59 -19.05 -27.10
N THR A 593 30.42 -18.13 -27.60
CA THR A 593 30.90 -18.17 -29.00
C THR A 593 31.73 -19.42 -29.33
N LEU A 594 32.25 -20.11 -28.30
CA LEU A 594 33.00 -21.35 -28.44
C LEU A 594 32.08 -22.59 -28.52
N VAL A 595 30.78 -22.43 -28.25
CA VAL A 595 29.78 -23.50 -28.30
C VAL A 595 29.25 -23.65 -29.72
N HIS A 596 29.05 -24.90 -30.16
CA HIS A 596 28.51 -25.18 -31.51
C HIS A 596 27.13 -24.52 -31.71
N PRO A 597 26.84 -23.86 -32.85
CA PRO A 597 25.60 -23.10 -33.04
C PRO A 597 24.30 -23.87 -32.78
N ALA A 598 24.26 -25.16 -33.16
CA ALA A 598 23.11 -26.03 -32.88
C ALA A 598 22.90 -26.28 -31.37
N VAL A 599 23.97 -26.35 -30.57
CA VAL A 599 23.89 -26.45 -29.10
C VAL A 599 23.47 -25.10 -28.52
N PHE A 600 23.97 -23.98 -29.05
CA PHE A 600 23.55 -22.64 -28.65
C PHE A 600 22.04 -22.40 -28.90
N LYS A 601 21.47 -22.86 -30.04
CA LYS A 601 20.01 -22.85 -30.27
C LYS A 601 19.26 -23.63 -29.18
N VAL A 602 19.68 -24.85 -28.87
CA VAL A 602 19.06 -25.66 -27.80
C VAL A 602 19.17 -24.97 -26.42
N MET A 603 20.30 -24.32 -26.12
CA MET A 603 20.46 -23.52 -24.90
C MET A 603 19.48 -22.33 -24.87
N LYS A 604 19.34 -21.57 -25.96
CA LYS A 604 18.41 -20.44 -26.08
C LYS A 604 16.96 -20.85 -25.74
N HIS A 605 16.48 -21.94 -26.35
CA HIS A 605 15.14 -22.46 -26.05
C HIS A 605 15.01 -22.95 -24.60
N LEU A 606 16.00 -23.70 -24.10
CA LEU A 606 15.97 -24.22 -22.72
C LEU A 606 15.94 -23.09 -21.67
N PHE A 607 16.80 -22.09 -21.80
CA PHE A 607 16.89 -21.02 -20.81
C PHE A 607 15.71 -20.05 -20.86
N LYS A 608 15.15 -19.78 -22.05
CA LYS A 608 13.87 -19.07 -22.22
C LYS A 608 12.72 -19.82 -21.53
N PHE A 609 12.65 -21.15 -21.68
CA PHE A 609 11.67 -22.00 -21.00
C PHE A 609 11.87 -22.03 -19.48
N LEU A 610 13.10 -22.20 -18.98
CA LEU A 610 13.39 -22.22 -17.54
C LEU A 610 13.10 -20.86 -16.87
N PHE A 611 13.28 -19.75 -17.59
CA PHE A 611 12.83 -18.43 -17.15
C PHE A 611 11.30 -18.36 -17.04
N ARG A 612 10.55 -18.85 -18.03
CA ARG A 612 9.07 -18.95 -17.92
C ARG A 612 8.62 -19.80 -16.73
N VAL A 613 9.35 -20.86 -16.40
CA VAL A 613 9.09 -21.67 -15.19
C VAL A 613 9.37 -20.87 -13.90
N SER A 614 10.46 -20.09 -13.84
CA SER A 614 10.81 -19.30 -12.65
C SER A 614 9.84 -18.13 -12.40
N LEU A 615 9.22 -17.57 -13.45
CA LEU A 615 8.14 -16.58 -13.32
C LEU A 615 6.93 -17.13 -12.54
N HIS A 616 6.70 -18.44 -12.56
CA HIS A 616 5.61 -19.12 -11.83
C HIS A 616 6.04 -19.66 -10.46
N SER A 617 7.19 -19.20 -9.93
CA SER A 617 7.78 -19.67 -8.66
C SER A 617 6.93 -19.42 -7.41
N SER A 618 5.93 -18.52 -7.47
CA SER A 618 4.90 -18.39 -6.43
C SER A 618 4.10 -19.68 -6.23
N ASP A 619 3.85 -20.41 -7.30
CA ASP A 619 2.97 -21.59 -7.32
C ASP A 619 3.85 -22.85 -7.27
N ASN A 620 4.74 -23.01 -8.25
CA ASN A 620 5.58 -24.20 -8.40
C ASN A 620 6.75 -24.29 -7.40
N LYS A 621 7.03 -23.22 -6.64
CA LYS A 621 8.13 -23.11 -5.65
C LYS A 621 9.56 -23.24 -6.23
N MET A 622 9.72 -23.14 -7.55
CA MET A 622 10.99 -23.27 -8.27
C MET A 622 11.48 -21.91 -8.77
N THR A 623 12.14 -21.16 -7.89
CA THR A 623 12.92 -19.97 -8.28
C THR A 623 14.05 -20.33 -9.25
N SER A 624 14.64 -19.35 -9.93
CA SER A 624 15.82 -19.58 -10.80
C SER A 624 16.99 -20.22 -10.06
N ALA A 625 17.23 -19.84 -8.80
CA ALA A 625 18.19 -20.52 -7.92
C ALA A 625 17.82 -22.00 -7.66
N ASN A 626 16.55 -22.32 -7.39
CA ASN A 626 16.10 -23.70 -7.19
C ASN A 626 16.21 -24.53 -8.47
N LEU A 627 15.92 -23.95 -9.64
CA LEU A 627 16.12 -24.57 -10.94
C LEU A 627 17.61 -24.79 -11.22
N ALA A 628 18.47 -23.82 -10.88
CA ALA A 628 19.91 -23.94 -11.04
C ALA A 628 20.52 -25.09 -10.24
N LEU A 629 20.04 -25.35 -9.02
CA LEU A 629 20.44 -26.53 -8.22
C LEU A 629 20.11 -27.87 -8.92
N VAL A 630 19.02 -27.93 -9.70
CA VAL A 630 18.63 -29.13 -10.44
C VAL A 630 19.37 -29.23 -11.78
N PHE A 631 19.48 -28.12 -12.50
CA PHE A 631 20.05 -28.09 -13.84
C PHE A 631 21.58 -28.00 -13.88
N GLY A 632 22.24 -27.50 -12.82
CA GLY A 632 23.71 -27.52 -12.67
C GLY A 632 24.36 -28.87 -12.98
N PRO A 633 24.05 -29.93 -12.20
CA PRO A 633 24.56 -31.29 -12.46
C PRO A 633 23.90 -32.01 -13.65
N THR A 634 22.86 -31.42 -14.26
CA THR A 634 22.16 -31.98 -15.44
C THR A 634 22.77 -31.47 -16.74
N LEU A 635 23.21 -30.21 -16.79
CA LEU A 635 23.70 -29.55 -18.00
C LEU A 635 25.24 -29.48 -18.09
N THR A 636 25.94 -29.71 -16.97
CA THR A 636 27.40 -29.72 -16.87
C THR A 636 27.90 -31.10 -16.44
N ARG A 637 29.10 -31.49 -16.87
CA ARG A 637 29.83 -32.64 -16.30
C ARG A 637 31.26 -32.23 -15.99
N ALA A 638 31.77 -32.71 -14.86
CA ALA A 638 33.14 -32.48 -14.45
C ALA A 638 34.13 -33.10 -15.46
N PRO A 639 35.28 -32.45 -15.75
CA PRO A 639 36.38 -33.12 -16.43
C PRO A 639 36.83 -34.36 -15.65
N PRO A 640 37.08 -35.51 -16.31
CA PRO A 640 37.38 -36.77 -15.63
C PRO A 640 38.68 -36.72 -14.80
N ASP A 641 39.61 -35.84 -15.16
CA ASP A 641 40.92 -35.66 -14.50
C ASP A 641 40.93 -34.55 -13.44
N ALA A 642 39.76 -34.00 -13.06
CA ALA A 642 39.66 -32.91 -12.08
C ALA A 642 39.81 -33.40 -10.63
N ASP A 643 40.52 -32.62 -9.80
CA ASP A 643 40.62 -32.87 -8.34
C ASP A 643 39.21 -32.80 -7.69
N PRO A 644 38.75 -33.84 -6.98
CA PRO A 644 37.46 -33.84 -6.29
C PRO A 644 37.25 -32.64 -5.35
N ARG A 645 38.33 -32.07 -4.78
CA ARG A 645 38.25 -30.85 -3.94
C ARG A 645 37.97 -29.60 -4.78
N GLN A 646 38.58 -29.48 -5.96
CA GLN A 646 38.30 -28.39 -6.89
C GLN A 646 36.86 -28.49 -7.41
N LEU A 647 36.42 -29.70 -7.77
CA LEU A 647 35.05 -29.93 -8.23
C LEU A 647 34.01 -29.55 -7.16
N HIS A 648 34.25 -29.87 -5.88
CA HIS A 648 33.37 -29.43 -4.79
C HIS A 648 33.31 -27.89 -4.67
N ASN A 649 34.46 -27.21 -4.80
CA ASN A 649 34.54 -25.74 -4.77
C ASN A 649 33.91 -25.07 -6.00
N ASP A 650 33.78 -25.77 -7.13
CA ASP A 650 33.17 -25.25 -8.36
C ASP A 650 31.63 -25.37 -8.34
N VAL A 651 31.01 -26.19 -7.47
CA VAL A 651 29.55 -26.37 -7.42
C VAL A 651 28.77 -25.04 -7.28
N PRO A 652 29.15 -24.09 -6.40
CA PRO A 652 28.49 -22.78 -6.32
C PRO A 652 28.62 -21.98 -7.63
N SER A 653 29.77 -22.07 -8.31
CA SER A 653 30.00 -21.43 -9.62
C SER A 653 29.15 -22.07 -10.72
N VAL A 654 29.00 -23.40 -10.74
CA VAL A 654 28.08 -24.09 -11.67
C VAL A 654 26.64 -23.61 -11.45
N ASN A 655 26.17 -23.54 -10.20
CA ASN A 655 24.81 -23.08 -9.91
C ASN A 655 24.63 -21.60 -10.31
N MET A 656 25.61 -20.74 -10.02
CA MET A 656 25.59 -19.33 -10.44
C MET A 656 25.55 -19.18 -11.97
N LEU A 657 26.30 -20.01 -12.70
CA LEU A 657 26.32 -20.03 -14.18
C LEU A 657 24.92 -20.34 -14.73
N ILE A 658 24.29 -21.42 -14.25
CA ILE A 658 22.94 -21.81 -14.69
C ILE A 658 21.93 -20.73 -14.29
N GLN A 659 22.04 -20.15 -13.10
CA GLN A 659 21.15 -19.08 -12.67
C GLN A 659 21.28 -17.83 -13.55
N LEU A 660 22.50 -17.37 -13.88
CA LEU A 660 22.72 -16.25 -14.79
C LEU A 660 22.11 -16.49 -16.16
N CYS A 661 22.26 -17.71 -16.71
CA CYS A 661 21.65 -18.08 -17.98
C CYS A 661 20.10 -18.06 -17.93
N ILE A 662 19.48 -18.35 -16.78
CA ILE A 662 18.02 -18.23 -16.58
C ILE A 662 17.61 -16.76 -16.44
N ASP A 663 18.18 -16.06 -15.46
CA ASP A 663 17.75 -14.71 -15.05
C ASP A 663 18.02 -13.66 -16.14
N HIS A 664 19.04 -13.86 -16.98
CA HIS A 664 19.46 -12.93 -18.03
C HIS A 664 19.35 -13.52 -19.46
N HIS A 665 18.44 -14.49 -19.69
CA HIS A 665 18.42 -15.26 -20.94
C HIS A 665 18.33 -14.40 -22.22
N LEU A 666 17.61 -13.27 -22.22
CA LEU A 666 17.54 -12.35 -23.36
C LEU A 666 18.89 -11.67 -23.64
N GLN A 667 19.62 -11.27 -22.60
CA GLN A 667 20.93 -10.65 -22.76
C GLN A 667 21.97 -11.70 -23.20
N VAL A 668 21.91 -12.92 -22.66
CA VAL A 668 22.87 -13.98 -22.95
C VAL A 668 22.67 -14.62 -24.33
N PHE A 669 21.42 -14.82 -24.78
CA PHE A 669 21.09 -15.55 -26.02
C PHE A 669 20.38 -14.73 -27.11
N GLY A 670 20.13 -13.45 -26.87
CA GLY A 670 19.47 -12.51 -27.81
C GLY A 670 17.96 -12.71 -27.94
N GLU A 671 17.29 -11.68 -28.48
CA GLU A 671 15.88 -11.74 -28.87
C GLU A 671 15.69 -12.64 -30.12
N GLU A 672 14.44 -12.95 -30.47
CA GLU A 672 14.10 -13.60 -31.74
C GLU A 672 13.73 -12.51 -32.74
N GLU A 673 14.34 -12.53 -33.92
CA GLU A 673 13.76 -11.85 -35.07
C GLU A 673 12.49 -12.64 -35.43
N GLU A 674 11.32 -12.05 -35.20
CA GLU A 674 10.08 -12.57 -35.78
C GLU A 674 10.19 -12.40 -37.29
N GLU A 675 10.41 -13.50 -38.03
CA GLU A 675 10.52 -13.47 -39.49
C GLU A 675 9.20 -12.95 -40.10
N GLU A 676 9.24 -11.72 -40.62
CA GLU A 676 8.13 -11.04 -41.32
C GLU A 676 7.86 -11.68 -42.70
N GLU A 677 7.50 -12.96 -42.77
CA GLU A 677 6.98 -13.54 -44.01
C GLU A 677 5.46 -13.30 -44.15
N ASP A 678 5.04 -12.94 -45.36
CA ASP A 678 3.69 -12.59 -45.81
C ASP A 678 3.04 -11.26 -45.35
N SER A 679 3.83 -10.18 -45.36
CA SER A 679 3.33 -8.80 -45.58
C SER A 679 2.89 -8.53 -47.05
N ALA A 680 2.77 -9.56 -47.89
CA ALA A 680 2.80 -9.45 -49.36
C ALA A 680 1.49 -9.76 -50.11
N MET A 681 0.31 -9.73 -49.47
CA MET A 681 -0.99 -9.77 -50.17
C MET A 681 -2.07 -8.79 -49.64
N MET A 682 -1.69 -7.55 -49.31
CA MET A 682 -2.66 -6.44 -49.26
C MET A 682 -2.90 -5.83 -50.66
N ALA A 683 -3.78 -6.46 -51.43
CA ALA A 683 -4.53 -5.78 -52.49
C ALA A 683 -6.02 -5.81 -52.11
N PRO A 684 -6.72 -4.66 -52.02
CA PRO A 684 -8.12 -4.65 -51.62
C PRO A 684 -8.99 -5.26 -52.73
N PRO A 685 -9.86 -6.25 -52.45
CA PRO A 685 -10.85 -6.70 -53.42
C PRO A 685 -11.88 -5.58 -53.68
N PRO A 686 -12.41 -5.45 -54.90
CA PRO A 686 -13.37 -4.40 -55.24
C PRO A 686 -14.68 -4.56 -54.47
N SER A 687 -15.32 -3.42 -54.18
CA SER A 687 -16.57 -3.36 -53.43
C SER A 687 -17.69 -4.18 -54.07
N TYR A 688 -18.06 -5.30 -53.44
CA TYR A 688 -19.22 -6.09 -53.86
C TYR A 688 -20.46 -5.67 -53.05
N SER A 689 -21.48 -5.16 -53.74
CA SER A 689 -22.79 -4.88 -53.14
C SER A 689 -23.58 -6.19 -53.04
N PRO A 690 -24.36 -6.42 -51.96
CA PRO A 690 -25.11 -7.67 -51.81
C PRO A 690 -26.26 -7.73 -52.83
N PRO A 691 -26.48 -8.88 -53.50
CA PRO A 691 -27.72 -9.12 -54.22
C PRO A 691 -28.90 -9.14 -53.22
N HIS A 692 -29.91 -8.33 -53.51
CA HIS A 692 -31.25 -8.55 -52.97
C HIS A 692 -31.75 -9.90 -53.48
N GLU A 693 -32.03 -10.85 -52.59
CA GLU A 693 -33.16 -11.78 -52.74
C GLU A 693 -33.44 -12.51 -51.42
N SER A 694 -34.62 -12.26 -50.85
CA SER A 694 -35.14 -12.95 -49.67
C SER A 694 -36.25 -13.90 -50.12
N PRO A 695 -36.18 -15.21 -49.80
CA PRO A 695 -37.32 -16.10 -50.00
C PRO A 695 -38.47 -15.69 -49.07
N THR A 696 -39.52 -15.11 -49.65
CA THR A 696 -40.73 -14.73 -48.94
C THR A 696 -41.62 -15.95 -48.68
N TRP A 697 -42.04 -16.14 -47.43
CA TRP A 697 -43.17 -17.00 -47.10
C TRP A 697 -44.43 -16.14 -47.02
N PRO A 698 -45.53 -16.51 -47.69
CA PRO A 698 -46.74 -15.69 -47.75
C PRO A 698 -47.59 -15.80 -46.49
N ALA A 699 -48.26 -14.70 -46.14
CA ALA A 699 -49.27 -14.68 -45.08
C ALA A 699 -50.49 -13.84 -45.51
N GLU A 700 -51.64 -14.50 -45.65
CA GLU A 700 -52.98 -13.90 -45.57
C GLU A 700 -53.90 -14.88 -44.82
N GLY A 701 -54.79 -14.45 -43.91
CA GLY A 701 -55.01 -13.08 -43.47
C GLY A 701 -55.97 -12.93 -42.28
N ILE A 702 -56.11 -11.66 -41.84
CA ILE A 702 -57.31 -10.92 -41.37
C ILE A 702 -58.45 -11.79 -40.75
N VAL A 703 -58.93 -11.59 -39.50
CA VAL A 703 -59.70 -10.42 -38.97
C VAL A 703 -59.55 -10.25 -37.43
N SER A 704 -59.67 -9.01 -36.95
CA SER A 704 -59.55 -8.54 -35.54
C SER A 704 -60.72 -8.96 -34.61
N PRO A 705 -60.59 -8.74 -33.28
CA PRO A 705 -61.19 -7.53 -32.68
C PRO A 705 -60.38 -6.87 -31.52
N PRO A 706 -60.78 -5.67 -31.01
CA PRO A 706 -60.13 -4.89 -29.94
C PRO A 706 -60.87 -5.01 -28.58
N PRO A 707 -60.65 -4.11 -27.58
CA PRO A 707 -59.42 -3.78 -26.85
C PRO A 707 -59.53 -4.15 -25.34
N THR A 708 -58.50 -3.83 -24.54
CA THR A 708 -58.47 -4.02 -23.07
C THR A 708 -59.43 -3.09 -22.31
N PRO A 709 -59.84 -3.50 -21.09
CA PRO A 709 -59.86 -2.55 -19.98
C PRO A 709 -59.38 -3.08 -18.61
N SER A 710 -58.69 -2.18 -17.90
CA SER A 710 -58.75 -1.90 -16.46
C SER A 710 -58.46 -2.96 -15.37
N SER A 711 -57.63 -2.52 -14.42
CA SER A 711 -57.42 -3.12 -13.10
C SER A 711 -58.58 -2.85 -12.12
N SER A 712 -58.88 -3.79 -11.22
CA SER A 712 -59.50 -3.54 -9.90
C SER A 712 -59.45 -4.76 -8.96
N GLN A 713 -58.71 -4.60 -7.85
CA GLN A 713 -58.95 -5.02 -6.46
C GLN A 713 -59.77 -6.28 -6.07
N THR A 714 -59.22 -7.00 -5.06
CA THR A 714 -59.92 -7.75 -3.96
C THR A 714 -60.72 -9.02 -4.34
N LYS A 715 -60.94 -10.03 -3.48
CA LYS A 715 -60.54 -10.33 -2.08
C LYS A 715 -60.72 -11.86 -1.82
N GLU A 716 -59.91 -12.43 -0.92
CA GLU A 716 -60.21 -13.49 0.09
C GLU A 716 -60.96 -14.82 -0.25
N GLU A 717 -60.87 -15.75 0.72
CA GLU A 717 -61.60 -17.03 0.87
C GLU A 717 -61.20 -18.20 -0.08
N GLU A 718 -61.10 -19.47 0.35
CA GLU A 718 -61.23 -20.06 1.70
C GLU A 718 -60.43 -21.39 1.84
N THR A 719 -60.37 -21.93 3.07
CA THR A 719 -59.54 -23.08 3.50
C THR A 719 -60.29 -24.42 3.60
N VAL A 720 -59.65 -25.53 3.19
CA VAL A 720 -59.97 -26.92 3.61
C VAL A 720 -58.64 -27.71 3.66
N VAL A 721 -58.03 -28.06 4.83
CA VAL A 721 -58.35 -29.16 5.79
C VAL A 721 -58.00 -30.56 5.24
N SER A 722 -57.20 -31.48 5.86
CA SER A 722 -56.29 -31.46 7.04
C SER A 722 -55.21 -32.61 6.91
N PRO A 723 -54.75 -33.41 7.92
CA PRO A 723 -53.30 -33.70 8.10
C PRO A 723 -52.99 -35.23 8.24
N PRO A 724 -52.15 -35.67 9.21
CA PRO A 724 -50.68 -35.80 9.21
C PRO A 724 -50.25 -37.26 8.88
N THR A 725 -48.98 -37.69 8.85
CA THR A 725 -48.03 -38.01 9.96
C THR A 725 -46.94 -38.92 9.31
N GLN A 726 -45.72 -39.19 9.80
CA GLN A 726 -45.00 -38.95 11.06
C GLN A 726 -43.51 -38.62 10.79
N GLU A 727 -42.83 -37.99 11.74
CA GLU A 727 -41.39 -38.18 11.99
C GLU A 727 -41.15 -38.39 13.50
N PRO A 728 -40.16 -39.21 13.92
CA PRO A 728 -39.93 -39.55 15.32
C PRO A 728 -39.05 -38.56 16.08
N VAL A 729 -39.15 -38.61 17.41
CA VAL A 729 -38.53 -37.68 18.37
C VAL A 729 -37.08 -38.07 18.74
N ASN A 730 -36.18 -37.07 18.70
CA ASN A 730 -34.90 -36.89 19.40
C ASN A 730 -33.97 -38.08 19.72
N SER A 731 -32.68 -37.87 19.43
CA SER A 731 -31.57 -38.40 20.24
C SER A 731 -30.38 -37.41 20.21
N PRO A 732 -29.57 -37.31 21.29
CA PRO A 732 -28.60 -36.21 21.47
C PRO A 732 -27.27 -36.41 20.71
N PRO A 733 -26.47 -35.34 20.50
CA PRO A 733 -25.17 -35.44 19.86
C PRO A 733 -24.11 -36.13 20.75
N PRO A 734 -23.11 -36.81 20.14
CA PRO A 734 -22.03 -37.48 20.87
C PRO A 734 -20.98 -36.51 21.47
N PRO A 735 -20.20 -36.94 22.47
CA PRO A 735 -19.24 -36.08 23.17
C PRO A 735 -17.98 -35.76 22.37
N LEU A 736 -17.40 -34.59 22.64
CA LEU A 736 -16.11 -34.14 22.10
C LEU A 736 -14.92 -34.93 22.71
N PRO A 737 -13.84 -35.18 21.94
CA PRO A 737 -12.62 -35.77 22.47
C PRO A 737 -11.84 -34.77 23.37
N PRO A 738 -11.01 -35.27 24.31
CA PRO A 738 -10.33 -34.42 25.29
C PRO A 738 -9.19 -33.59 24.70
N HIS A 739 -8.95 -32.41 25.29
CA HIS A 739 -7.80 -31.55 25.01
C HIS A 739 -6.53 -32.07 25.71
N ASP A 740 -5.45 -32.26 24.96
CA ASP A 740 -4.11 -32.44 25.53
C ASP A 740 -3.49 -31.10 26.02
N PRO A 741 -2.69 -31.11 27.10
CA PRO A 741 -2.15 -29.91 27.72
C PRO A 741 -0.90 -29.34 27.01
N LYS A 742 -0.76 -28.00 27.04
CA LYS A 742 0.44 -27.30 26.54
C LYS A 742 1.70 -27.61 27.37
N PRO A 743 2.89 -27.70 26.76
CA PRO A 743 4.16 -27.83 27.48
C PRO A 743 4.59 -26.51 28.15
N PRO A 744 5.39 -26.56 29.24
CA PRO A 744 5.83 -25.39 30.00
C PRO A 744 7.02 -24.65 29.36
N ILE A 745 7.11 -23.35 29.65
CA ILE A 745 8.18 -22.44 29.20
C ILE A 745 9.40 -22.58 30.12
N SER A 746 10.60 -22.72 29.54
CA SER A 746 11.88 -22.74 30.27
C SER A 746 12.49 -21.33 30.43
N PRO A 747 13.21 -21.05 31.54
CA PRO A 747 13.80 -19.73 31.80
C PRO A 747 15.14 -19.51 31.09
N ARG A 748 15.51 -18.24 30.90
CA ARG A 748 16.79 -17.79 30.32
C ARG A 748 17.91 -17.80 31.39
N PRO A 749 19.14 -18.25 31.06
CA PRO A 749 20.33 -18.09 31.91
C PRO A 749 20.94 -16.67 31.77
N PRO A 750 21.91 -16.27 32.63
CA PRO A 750 22.15 -14.86 33.00
C PRO A 750 22.90 -14.01 31.95
#